data_AF-A0A8B8ATI7-F1
#
_entry.id   AF-A0A8B8ATI7-F1
#
_cell.length_a   1.000
_cell.length_b   1.000
_cell.length_c   1.000
_cell.angle_alpha   90.00
_cell.angle_beta   90.00
_cell.angle_gamma   90.00
#
_symmetry.space_group_name_H-M   'P 1'
#
loop_
_entity.id
_entity.type
_entity.pdbx_description
1 polymer ?
#
loop_
_entity_poly.entity_id
_entity_poly.type
_entity_poly.pdbx_seq_one_letter_code
_entity_poly.pdbx_strand_id
1 'polypeptide(L)'
;MTLDSEDVYQKPGWGRKQFLVLFVCSLLFMAVGVGIGFGVGRNHSNQEIPTASGAEKETATSPPSGSHAVDTILRNINKENIKANLRNYTSRPRMSGTSGGYELVQVLYNSWKSFGIDEVKVAPYDVLMSYPNRTNPNRVQLLTSSGDLVFQSALFEPALDSLSNNSEIIPPFNAFAAAGISEGDLVYVNYGRIEDFRYLTLNKSIDLKGKTLIARYGKIFRGDKVKNAQRYNASGIIMYTDPSDFNRGNTTYPNSWWMPPSGLQRGTVGSDGDYLTPLYPATDYAYRMDESEVLQLKIPAQPISYGDAQHFLSEMAGEEAPPDWRGDLPITYKLGPGFSNSSLRIRLEVNNFEEKRTVENVIGYIKGKTEPDRYILMGNHHDAWVFGAIDPLSGTAVLSELVRVFGDMLKSGTRPDRTIVFCAWGAEEHGLIGSTEWVEEYMKVLYERAVAYLNVDYAVDYNYVLYAGTSPLLQDSLYEATKLVPNPDSSSSAKTLYDAWKARDSSDGAEPSVYYSLGSGSDMATFYQRAGVPSIDMWFTYDENKWDILSYPVYHSAYETVYLYENFIDPDYTYTATMAQLWGVLAWNIANEDILKYDVRRYATAITTFINSLKKTFGEKWAKQNVNIGALESAAQNLTAEAATFYDKVHHMRSSSSAASVLQNRMINDRLTQFERAFIDCEGLPGRPMYKHVMFAPSMYDSYSDNSFPGIVDTMNEIEHQHAVEKWAVLKQQVSIATFTIQSAANTLKDIGL
;
A
#
# COMPACT_ATOMS: atom_id res chain seq x y z
N MET A 1 48.31 8.47 27.17
CA MET A 1 49.18 7.61 26.35
C MET A 1 48.71 7.77 24.92
N THR A 2 49.42 8.59 24.16
CA THR A 2 49.25 8.76 22.71
C THR A 2 49.89 7.57 22.02
N LEU A 3 49.14 6.86 21.18
CA LEU A 3 49.68 5.86 20.26
C LEU A 3 49.54 6.41 18.83
N ASP A 4 50.71 6.53 18.20
CA ASP A 4 50.92 7.00 16.83
C ASP A 4 50.28 6.07 15.80
N SER A 5 49.75 6.70 14.76
CA SER A 5 49.19 6.06 13.57
C SER A 5 50.20 6.15 12.41
N GLU A 6 51.20 5.27 12.38
CA GLU A 6 52.01 5.05 11.17
C GLU A 6 52.45 3.59 11.11
N ASP A 7 51.59 2.69 10.61
CA ASP A 7 52.07 1.38 10.11
C ASP A 7 51.05 0.61 9.24
N VAL A 8 50.28 1.30 8.40
CA VAL A 8 49.47 0.62 7.38
C VAL A 8 49.54 1.43 6.08
N TYR A 9 50.56 1.21 5.25
CA TYR A 9 50.52 1.32 3.78
C TYR A 9 51.92 1.07 3.19
N GLN A 10 52.33 -0.20 3.07
CA GLN A 10 53.35 -0.57 2.10
C GLN A 10 52.68 -0.94 0.76
N LYS A 11 52.77 -0.05 -0.22
CA LYS A 11 52.35 -0.31 -1.61
C LYS A 11 53.35 -1.25 -2.30
N PRO A 12 52.91 -2.28 -3.05
CA PRO A 12 53.79 -3.01 -3.94
C PRO A 12 54.07 -2.15 -5.19
N GLY A 13 55.33 -1.78 -5.40
CA GLY A 13 55.76 -1.03 -6.58
C GLY A 13 55.67 -1.89 -7.85
N TRP A 14 54.74 -1.58 -8.74
CA TRP A 14 54.67 -2.20 -10.06
C TRP A 14 55.79 -1.64 -10.94
N GLY A 15 56.64 -2.52 -11.47
CA GLY A 15 57.74 -2.11 -12.35
C GLY A 15 57.23 -1.51 -13.65
N ARG A 16 57.84 -0.41 -14.13
CA ARG A 16 57.49 0.31 -15.37
C ARG A 16 57.20 -0.60 -16.58
N LYS A 17 57.81 -1.79 -16.67
CA LYS A 17 57.57 -2.77 -17.73
C LYS A 17 56.17 -3.40 -17.66
N GLN A 18 55.63 -3.70 -16.47
CA GLN A 18 54.29 -4.28 -16.31
C GLN A 18 53.19 -3.29 -16.66
N PHE A 19 53.39 -2.01 -16.29
CA PHE A 19 52.47 -0.94 -16.66
C PHE A 19 52.44 -0.71 -18.18
N LEU A 20 53.61 -0.76 -18.84
CA LEU A 20 53.70 -0.61 -20.29
C LEU A 20 53.02 -1.76 -21.04
N VAL A 21 53.17 -3.00 -20.56
CA VAL A 21 52.51 -4.18 -21.17
C VAL A 21 50.99 -4.07 -21.05
N LEU A 22 50.46 -3.71 -19.88
CA LEU A 22 49.02 -3.54 -19.68
C LEU A 22 48.47 -2.37 -20.51
N PHE A 23 49.20 -1.26 -20.60
CA PHE A 23 48.80 -0.13 -21.43
C PHE A 23 48.72 -0.50 -22.92
N VAL A 24 49.70 -1.25 -23.44
CA VAL A 24 49.70 -1.73 -24.82
C VAL A 24 48.58 -2.75 -25.07
N CYS A 25 48.33 -3.68 -24.14
CA CYS A 25 47.20 -4.60 -24.23
C CYS A 25 45.85 -3.87 -24.25
N SER A 26 45.70 -2.82 -23.43
CA SER A 26 44.49 -2.00 -23.38
C SER A 26 44.21 -1.30 -24.72
N LEU A 27 45.26 -0.75 -25.35
CA LEU A 27 45.15 -0.10 -26.66
C LEU A 27 44.80 -1.10 -27.78
N LEU A 28 45.35 -2.32 -27.72
CA LEU A 28 45.01 -3.38 -28.67
C LEU A 28 43.56 -3.83 -28.55
N PHE A 29 43.05 -4.00 -27.32
CA PHE A 29 41.63 -4.34 -27.09
C PHE A 29 40.69 -3.23 -27.58
N MET A 30 41.06 -1.96 -27.36
CA MET A 30 40.27 -0.83 -27.84
C MET A 30 40.24 -0.76 -29.38
N ALA A 31 41.38 -0.99 -30.04
CA ALA A 31 41.47 -1.01 -31.51
C ALA A 31 40.66 -2.17 -32.13
N VAL A 32 40.66 -3.35 -31.51
CA VAL A 32 39.85 -4.50 -31.94
C VAL A 32 38.36 -4.22 -31.76
N GLY A 33 37.97 -3.62 -30.62
CA GLY A 33 36.57 -3.22 -30.36
C GLY A 33 36.05 -2.21 -31.39
N VAL A 34 36.84 -1.19 -31.74
CA VAL A 34 36.49 -0.22 -32.79
C VAL A 34 36.43 -0.88 -34.17
N GLY A 35 37.33 -1.81 -34.48
CA GLY A 35 37.32 -2.56 -35.74
C GLY A 35 36.07 -3.45 -35.90
N ILE A 36 35.65 -4.13 -34.84
CA ILE A 36 34.41 -4.94 -34.83
C ILE A 36 33.18 -4.03 -34.95
N GLY A 37 33.13 -2.91 -34.22
CA GLY A 37 32.04 -1.94 -34.32
C GLY A 37 31.88 -1.35 -35.73
N PHE A 38 33.00 -1.04 -36.40
CA PHE A 38 32.98 -0.52 -37.77
C PHE A 38 32.58 -1.59 -38.81
N GLY A 39 32.97 -2.85 -38.59
CA GLY A 39 32.58 -3.98 -39.45
C GLY A 39 31.09 -4.33 -39.36
N VAL A 40 30.52 -4.32 -38.15
CA VAL A 40 29.09 -4.59 -37.92
C VAL A 40 28.22 -3.44 -38.43
N GLY A 41 28.64 -2.18 -38.23
CA GLY A 41 27.93 -1.00 -38.73
C GLY A 41 27.86 -0.91 -40.26
N ARG A 42 28.84 -1.48 -40.98
CA ARG A 42 28.89 -1.45 -42.45
C ARG A 42 28.11 -2.60 -43.11
N ASN A 43 27.86 -3.71 -42.41
CA ASN A 43 27.06 -4.82 -42.92
C ASN A 43 25.54 -4.63 -42.74
N HIS A 44 25.11 -3.62 -41.99
CA HIS A 44 23.69 -3.29 -41.81
C HIS A 44 23.14 -2.23 -42.78
N SER A 45 23.99 -1.66 -43.67
CA SER A 45 23.55 -0.59 -44.58
C SER A 45 23.19 -1.05 -46.01
N ASN A 46 23.28 -2.35 -46.33
CA ASN A 46 22.98 -2.88 -47.67
C ASN A 46 22.00 -4.06 -47.59
N GLN A 47 20.71 -3.77 -47.39
CA GLN A 47 19.65 -4.63 -47.89
C GLN A 47 18.65 -3.76 -48.67
N GLU A 48 18.75 -3.84 -49.99
CA GLU A 48 17.78 -3.31 -50.93
C GLU A 48 16.47 -4.11 -50.81
N ILE A 49 15.36 -3.40 -50.62
CA ILE A 49 14.00 -3.96 -50.62
C ILE A 49 13.52 -4.00 -52.08
N PRO A 50 13.01 -5.13 -52.60
CA PRO A 50 12.50 -5.19 -53.97
C PRO A 50 11.18 -4.41 -54.11
N THR A 51 11.13 -3.52 -55.09
CA THR A 51 9.93 -2.82 -55.55
C THR A 51 8.96 -3.80 -56.22
N ALA A 52 7.76 -3.96 -55.65
CA ALA A 52 6.61 -4.55 -56.34
C ALA A 52 5.62 -3.44 -56.72
N SER A 53 5.43 -3.26 -58.02
CA SER A 53 4.48 -2.35 -58.63
C SER A 53 3.06 -2.95 -58.66
N GLY A 54 2.06 -2.13 -58.31
CA GLY A 54 0.72 -2.19 -58.91
C GLY A 54 -0.40 -2.78 -58.04
N ALA A 55 -1.09 -1.91 -57.29
CA ALA A 55 -2.53 -1.98 -57.08
C ALA A 55 -3.05 -0.61 -56.60
N GLU A 56 -4.06 -0.08 -57.29
CA GLU A 56 -4.68 1.21 -57.02
C GLU A 56 -5.59 1.19 -55.79
N LYS A 57 -5.55 2.31 -55.05
CA LYS A 57 -6.60 2.95 -54.23
C LYS A 57 -7.57 2.06 -53.42
N GLU A 58 -7.46 2.19 -52.10
CA GLU A 58 -8.59 2.67 -51.29
C GLU A 58 -8.05 3.43 -50.06
N THR A 59 -8.35 4.73 -50.00
CA THR A 59 -8.04 5.61 -48.88
C THR A 59 -9.01 5.30 -47.72
N ALA A 60 -8.64 4.34 -46.88
CA ALA A 60 -9.17 4.24 -45.53
C ALA A 60 -8.19 4.95 -44.59
N THR A 61 -8.62 6.06 -44.00
CA THR A 61 -7.91 6.69 -42.88
C THR A 61 -7.88 5.71 -41.71
N SER A 62 -6.76 5.00 -41.57
CA SER A 62 -6.47 4.18 -40.40
C SER A 62 -6.51 5.06 -39.14
N PRO A 63 -7.24 4.67 -38.07
CA PRO A 63 -7.23 5.38 -36.81
C PRO A 63 -5.80 5.39 -36.22
N PRO A 64 -5.44 6.40 -35.38
CA PRO A 64 -4.16 6.39 -34.68
C PRO A 64 -4.04 5.12 -33.83
N SER A 65 -2.87 4.48 -33.84
CA SER A 65 -2.60 3.17 -33.21
C SER A 65 -2.99 3.06 -31.73
N GLY A 66 -3.06 4.18 -31.01
CA GLY A 66 -3.49 4.25 -29.61
C GLY A 66 -4.96 3.87 -29.37
N SER A 67 -5.89 4.23 -30.28
CA SER A 67 -7.31 3.91 -30.07
C SER A 67 -7.60 2.42 -30.28
N HIS A 68 -6.83 1.76 -31.15
CA HIS A 68 -7.00 0.33 -31.42
C HIS A 68 -6.54 -0.55 -30.25
N ALA A 69 -5.44 -0.16 -29.57
CA ALA A 69 -4.95 -0.91 -28.42
C ALA A 69 -5.87 -0.76 -27.19
N VAL A 70 -6.38 0.44 -26.92
CA VAL A 70 -7.39 0.66 -25.88
C VAL A 70 -8.65 -0.18 -26.15
N ASP A 71 -9.17 -0.13 -27.38
CA ASP A 71 -10.29 -0.98 -27.80
C ASP A 71 -10.01 -2.48 -27.60
N THR A 72 -8.78 -2.91 -27.86
CA THR A 72 -8.35 -4.31 -27.69
C THR A 72 -8.37 -4.69 -26.22
N ILE A 73 -7.84 -3.85 -25.33
CA ILE A 73 -7.88 -4.07 -23.87
C ILE A 73 -9.35 -4.17 -23.43
N LEU A 74 -10.17 -3.18 -23.75
CA LEU A 74 -11.56 -3.12 -23.32
C LEU A 74 -12.37 -4.36 -23.76
N ARG A 75 -12.17 -4.84 -24.99
CA ARG A 75 -12.92 -5.98 -25.55
C ARG A 75 -12.39 -7.35 -25.14
N ASN A 76 -11.09 -7.46 -24.83
CA ASN A 76 -10.46 -8.76 -24.60
C ASN A 76 -10.40 -9.17 -23.13
N ILE A 77 -10.74 -8.28 -22.18
CA ILE A 77 -10.99 -8.66 -20.80
C ILE A 77 -12.19 -9.62 -20.75
N ASN A 78 -11.98 -10.81 -20.20
CA ASN A 78 -12.97 -11.86 -20.10
C ASN A 78 -13.31 -12.16 -18.63
N LYS A 79 -14.53 -11.84 -18.23
CA LYS A 79 -15.02 -12.07 -16.87
C LYS A 79 -15.06 -13.54 -16.45
N GLU A 80 -15.23 -14.48 -17.37
CA GLU A 80 -15.23 -15.91 -17.05
C GLU A 80 -13.82 -16.39 -16.68
N ASN A 81 -12.77 -15.80 -17.28
CA ASN A 81 -11.39 -16.06 -16.86
C ASN A 81 -11.12 -15.50 -15.47
N ILE A 82 -11.57 -14.27 -15.20
CA ILE A 82 -11.43 -13.65 -13.87
C ILE A 82 -12.13 -14.52 -12.82
N LYS A 83 -13.36 -14.95 -13.09
CA LYS A 83 -14.14 -15.85 -12.23
C LYS A 83 -13.45 -17.20 -12.00
N ALA A 84 -12.91 -17.80 -13.05
CA ALA A 84 -12.17 -19.06 -12.94
C ALA A 84 -10.89 -18.89 -12.12
N ASN A 85 -10.16 -17.81 -12.32
CA ASN A 85 -8.98 -17.45 -11.55
C ASN A 85 -9.34 -17.25 -10.08
N LEU A 86 -10.37 -16.44 -9.76
CA LEU A 86 -10.77 -16.17 -8.38
C LEU A 86 -11.17 -17.46 -7.65
N ARG A 87 -11.98 -18.32 -8.27
CA ARG A 87 -12.35 -19.63 -7.70
C ARG A 87 -11.14 -20.54 -7.46
N ASN A 88 -10.17 -20.55 -8.38
CA ASN A 88 -8.95 -21.33 -8.22
C ASN A 88 -8.09 -20.78 -7.07
N TYR A 89 -7.86 -19.47 -7.07
CA TYR A 89 -7.02 -18.79 -6.09
C TYR A 89 -7.63 -18.88 -4.69
N THR A 90 -8.95 -18.83 -4.54
CA THR A 90 -9.63 -18.91 -3.23
C THR A 90 -9.98 -20.33 -2.76
N SER A 91 -9.59 -21.37 -3.50
CA SER A 91 -10.00 -22.76 -3.22
C SER A 91 -9.49 -23.36 -1.90
N ARG A 92 -8.47 -22.72 -1.29
CA ARG A 92 -7.89 -23.08 0.01
C ARG A 92 -7.23 -21.83 0.64
N PRO A 93 -6.86 -21.86 1.93
CA PRO A 93 -6.19 -20.72 2.56
C PRO A 93 -4.85 -20.34 1.91
N ARG A 94 -4.55 -19.03 1.80
CA ARG A 94 -3.42 -18.46 1.03
C ARG A 94 -2.42 -17.65 1.82
N MET A 95 -2.28 -17.89 3.12
CA MET A 95 -1.28 -17.19 3.93
C MET A 95 0.15 -17.43 3.44
N SER A 96 0.95 -16.37 3.39
CA SER A 96 2.39 -16.42 3.08
C SER A 96 3.17 -17.38 3.95
N GLY A 97 4.17 -18.02 3.35
CA GLY A 97 5.03 -19.01 4.01
C GLY A 97 4.31 -20.33 4.36
N THR A 98 3.05 -20.53 3.95
CA THR A 98 2.33 -21.82 4.07
C THR A 98 2.29 -22.56 2.74
N SER A 99 1.93 -23.85 2.75
CA SER A 99 1.81 -24.64 1.52
C SER A 99 0.81 -24.06 0.52
N GLY A 100 -0.28 -23.45 1.00
CA GLY A 100 -1.29 -22.82 0.13
C GLY A 100 -0.78 -21.57 -0.56
N GLY A 101 0.02 -20.75 0.13
CA GLY A 101 0.71 -19.59 -0.44
C GLY A 101 1.74 -20.01 -1.50
N TYR A 102 2.62 -20.96 -1.18
CA TYR A 102 3.61 -21.47 -2.15
C TYR A 102 2.98 -22.08 -3.41
N GLU A 103 1.85 -22.79 -3.27
CA GLU A 103 1.11 -23.31 -4.41
C GLU A 103 0.63 -22.19 -5.33
N LEU A 104 0.10 -21.10 -4.77
CA LEU A 104 -0.40 -19.97 -5.56
C LEU A 104 0.71 -19.30 -6.36
N VAL A 105 1.90 -19.12 -5.78
CA VAL A 105 3.08 -18.61 -6.48
C VAL A 105 3.38 -19.43 -7.73
N GLN A 106 3.34 -20.77 -7.62
CA GLN A 106 3.56 -21.67 -8.76
C GLN A 106 2.45 -21.56 -9.80
N VAL A 107 1.19 -21.41 -9.37
CA VAL A 107 0.07 -21.19 -10.28
C VAL A 107 0.25 -19.89 -11.07
N LEU A 108 0.58 -18.79 -10.40
CA LEU A 108 0.80 -17.48 -11.01
C LEU A 108 2.00 -17.53 -11.98
N TYR A 109 3.15 -18.03 -11.52
CA TYR A 109 4.36 -18.14 -12.33
C TYR A 109 4.10 -18.92 -13.63
N ASN A 110 3.49 -20.11 -13.53
CA ASN A 110 3.24 -20.96 -14.68
C ASN A 110 2.20 -20.35 -15.63
N SER A 111 1.14 -19.74 -15.08
CA SER A 111 0.09 -19.09 -15.89
C SER A 111 0.66 -17.92 -16.67
N TRP A 112 1.38 -17.00 -16.01
CA TRP A 112 1.94 -15.82 -16.65
C TRP A 112 2.98 -16.18 -17.71
N LYS A 113 3.81 -17.20 -17.44
CA LYS A 113 4.75 -17.73 -18.43
C LYS A 113 4.03 -18.29 -19.66
N SER A 114 2.91 -18.99 -19.45
CA SER A 114 2.10 -19.53 -20.55
C SER A 114 1.41 -18.45 -21.40
N PHE A 115 1.16 -17.28 -20.82
CA PHE A 115 0.58 -16.15 -21.53
C PHE A 115 1.54 -15.51 -22.54
N GLY A 116 2.84 -15.83 -22.47
CA GLY A 116 3.82 -15.45 -23.48
C GLY A 116 4.35 -14.03 -23.35
N ILE A 117 4.33 -13.47 -22.14
CA ILE A 117 5.08 -12.24 -21.82
C ILE A 117 6.60 -12.49 -21.84
N ASP A 118 7.40 -11.43 -21.92
CA ASP A 118 8.84 -11.55 -22.22
C ASP A 118 9.62 -12.31 -21.14
N GLU A 119 9.28 -12.08 -19.87
CA GLU A 119 9.96 -12.72 -18.74
C GLU A 119 9.02 -12.82 -17.53
N VAL A 120 9.15 -13.92 -16.77
CA VAL A 120 8.51 -14.11 -15.46
C VAL A 120 9.55 -14.62 -14.48
N LYS A 121 9.67 -13.97 -13.32
CA LYS A 121 10.58 -14.32 -12.24
C LYS A 121 9.84 -14.56 -10.95
N VAL A 122 10.40 -15.42 -10.12
CA VAL A 122 10.08 -15.49 -8.69
C VAL A 122 11.22 -14.79 -7.96
N ALA A 123 10.89 -13.86 -7.07
CA ALA A 123 11.86 -13.14 -6.23
C ALA A 123 11.64 -13.53 -4.77
N PRO A 124 12.52 -14.39 -4.20
CA PRO A 124 12.41 -14.86 -2.82
C PRO A 124 13.13 -13.94 -1.82
N TYR A 125 12.56 -13.80 -0.63
CA TYR A 125 13.15 -13.11 0.52
C TYR A 125 13.00 -13.95 1.80
N ASP A 126 14.06 -14.05 2.60
CA ASP A 126 14.07 -14.81 3.85
C ASP A 126 13.79 -13.87 5.04
N VAL A 127 12.52 -13.78 5.41
CA VAL A 127 11.96 -12.75 6.31
C VAL A 127 11.44 -13.35 7.61
N LEU A 128 11.31 -12.53 8.65
CA LEU A 128 10.67 -12.93 9.90
C LEU A 128 9.14 -12.90 9.75
N MET A 129 8.51 -14.06 9.88
CA MET A 129 7.05 -14.21 9.88
C MET A 129 6.54 -14.50 11.29
N SER A 130 5.24 -14.29 11.54
CA SER A 130 4.60 -14.61 12.82
C SER A 130 3.36 -15.48 12.60
N TYR A 131 3.20 -16.52 13.42
CA TYR A 131 2.14 -17.52 13.33
C TYR A 131 1.57 -17.89 14.70
N PRO A 132 0.30 -18.31 14.79
CA PRO A 132 -0.26 -18.87 16.01
C PRO A 132 0.16 -20.35 16.16
N ASN A 133 0.34 -20.80 17.41
CA ASN A 133 0.54 -22.22 17.66
C ASN A 133 -0.77 -23.00 17.45
N ARG A 134 -0.84 -23.81 16.38
CA ARG A 134 -2.05 -24.60 16.06
C ARG A 134 -2.38 -25.68 17.11
N THR A 135 -1.38 -26.20 17.82
CA THR A 135 -1.56 -27.24 18.84
C THR A 135 -1.87 -26.67 20.23
N ASN A 136 -1.46 -25.42 20.48
CA ASN A 136 -1.84 -24.64 21.64
C ASN A 136 -2.38 -23.26 21.21
N PRO A 137 -3.62 -23.19 20.69
CA PRO A 137 -4.18 -21.93 20.19
C PRO A 137 -4.30 -20.87 21.29
N ASN A 138 -4.40 -19.61 20.86
CA ASN A 138 -4.64 -18.47 21.74
C ASN A 138 -6.02 -18.60 22.41
N ARG A 139 -6.15 -18.08 23.64
CA ARG A 139 -7.37 -18.19 24.44
C ARG A 139 -7.68 -16.88 25.14
N VAL A 140 -8.96 -16.52 25.15
CA VAL A 140 -9.50 -15.49 26.03
C VAL A 140 -10.53 -16.16 26.94
N GLN A 141 -10.31 -16.09 28.25
CA GLN A 141 -11.08 -16.83 29.26
C GLN A 141 -11.59 -15.89 30.34
N LEU A 142 -12.85 -16.08 30.72
CA LEU A 142 -13.41 -15.54 31.95
C LEU A 142 -13.32 -16.63 33.01
N LEU A 143 -12.60 -16.35 34.09
CA LEU A 143 -12.33 -17.30 35.17
C LEU A 143 -12.89 -16.77 36.49
N THR A 144 -13.19 -17.67 37.42
CA THR A 144 -13.43 -17.31 38.82
C THR A 144 -12.12 -17.09 39.58
N SER A 145 -12.19 -16.57 40.81
CA SER A 145 -11.03 -16.40 41.69
C SER A 145 -10.37 -17.73 42.05
N SER A 146 -11.11 -18.85 42.03
CA SER A 146 -10.59 -20.20 42.19
C SER A 146 -9.92 -20.76 40.93
N GLY A 147 -10.07 -20.09 39.78
CA GLY A 147 -9.55 -20.52 38.48
C GLY A 147 -10.52 -21.40 37.67
N ASP A 148 -11.79 -21.47 38.07
CA ASP A 148 -12.79 -22.23 37.34
C ASP A 148 -13.22 -21.47 36.08
N LEU A 149 -13.37 -22.19 34.97
CA LEU A 149 -13.76 -21.62 33.70
C LEU A 149 -15.25 -21.23 33.70
N VAL A 150 -15.53 -19.95 33.45
CA VAL A 150 -16.89 -19.43 33.25
C VAL A 150 -17.23 -19.37 31.76
N PHE A 151 -16.31 -18.81 30.97
CA PHE A 151 -16.47 -18.69 29.52
C PHE A 151 -15.11 -18.70 28.82
N GLN A 152 -15.06 -19.19 27.58
CA GLN A 152 -13.89 -19.12 26.72
C GLN A 152 -14.33 -18.67 25.32
N SER A 153 -13.56 -17.76 24.72
CA SER A 153 -13.73 -17.40 23.31
C SER A 153 -13.55 -18.60 22.39
N ALA A 154 -14.14 -18.53 21.20
CA ALA A 154 -13.93 -19.52 20.17
C ALA A 154 -12.45 -19.59 19.76
N LEU A 155 -11.95 -20.81 19.49
CA LEU A 155 -10.58 -21.03 19.00
C LEU A 155 -10.47 -20.89 17.48
N PHE A 156 -11.61 -20.98 16.78
CA PHE A 156 -11.76 -20.90 15.34
C PHE A 156 -13.13 -20.31 15.02
N GLU A 157 -13.26 -19.59 13.92
CA GLU A 157 -14.58 -19.30 13.37
C GLU A 157 -15.31 -20.60 12.97
N PRO A 158 -16.61 -20.75 13.28
CA PRO A 158 -17.39 -21.88 12.82
C PRO A 158 -17.57 -21.86 11.31
N ALA A 159 -17.70 -23.03 10.69
CA ALA A 159 -18.02 -23.12 9.28
C ALA A 159 -19.46 -22.63 9.01
N LEU A 160 -19.60 -21.64 8.13
CA LEU A 160 -20.88 -21.09 7.69
C LEU A 160 -21.17 -21.35 6.21
N ASP A 161 -20.20 -21.89 5.48
CA ASP A 161 -20.29 -22.31 4.08
C ASP A 161 -19.35 -23.51 3.84
N SER A 162 -19.30 -24.01 2.60
CA SER A 162 -18.51 -25.19 2.25
C SER A 162 -16.99 -24.97 2.34
N LEU A 163 -16.50 -23.77 2.03
CA LEU A 163 -15.08 -23.43 2.09
C LEU A 163 -14.64 -23.16 3.52
N SER A 164 -15.44 -22.46 4.33
CA SER A 164 -15.11 -22.20 5.74
C SER A 164 -15.06 -23.48 6.61
N ASN A 165 -15.55 -24.62 6.10
CA ASN A 165 -15.29 -25.94 6.68
C ASN A 165 -13.94 -26.54 6.21
N ASN A 166 -12.82 -25.89 6.55
CA ASN A 166 -11.50 -26.30 6.09
C ASN A 166 -10.48 -26.39 7.24
N SER A 167 -9.86 -27.56 7.40
CA SER A 167 -8.86 -27.83 8.44
C SER A 167 -7.53 -27.10 8.26
N GLU A 168 -7.29 -26.48 7.10
CA GLU A 168 -6.11 -25.65 6.84
C GLU A 168 -6.24 -24.23 7.39
N ILE A 169 -7.45 -23.80 7.77
CA ILE A 169 -7.66 -22.50 8.39
C ILE A 169 -6.84 -22.43 9.68
N ILE A 170 -6.03 -21.39 9.79
CA ILE A 170 -5.23 -21.15 10.99
C ILE A 170 -6.09 -20.49 12.08
N PRO A 171 -5.78 -20.73 13.36
CA PRO A 171 -6.43 -20.02 14.46
C PRO A 171 -6.35 -18.50 14.24
N PRO A 172 -7.38 -17.74 14.64
CA PRO A 172 -7.30 -16.30 14.58
C PRO A 172 -6.29 -15.74 15.57
N PHE A 173 -5.52 -14.75 15.12
CA PHE A 173 -4.46 -14.14 15.90
C PHE A 173 -4.11 -12.75 15.35
N ASN A 174 -3.38 -11.97 16.14
CA ASN A 174 -2.67 -10.79 15.65
C ASN A 174 -1.20 -11.14 15.43
N ALA A 175 -0.71 -11.04 14.19
CA ALA A 175 0.68 -11.34 13.87
C ALA A 175 1.63 -10.32 14.52
N PHE A 176 2.77 -10.82 15.03
CA PHE A 176 3.78 -10.11 15.82
C PHE A 176 3.31 -9.61 17.20
N ALA A 177 2.12 -10.01 17.66
CA ALA A 177 1.74 -9.84 19.05
C ALA A 177 2.55 -10.81 19.93
N ALA A 178 3.12 -10.31 21.04
CA ALA A 178 3.99 -11.10 21.89
C ALA A 178 3.26 -12.29 22.53
N ALA A 179 3.95 -13.43 22.60
CA ALA A 179 3.47 -14.55 23.42
C ALA A 179 3.49 -14.19 24.91
N GLY A 180 2.51 -14.68 25.66
CA GLY A 180 2.42 -14.41 27.09
C GLY A 180 1.02 -14.57 27.65
N ILE A 181 0.93 -14.36 28.97
CA ILE A 181 -0.33 -14.42 29.72
C ILE A 181 -0.57 -13.08 30.39
N SER A 182 -1.75 -12.51 30.15
CA SER A 182 -2.29 -11.37 30.88
C SER A 182 -3.51 -11.83 31.67
N GLU A 183 -3.47 -11.70 32.99
CA GLU A 183 -4.57 -12.11 33.86
C GLU A 183 -4.89 -11.03 34.89
N GLY A 184 -6.18 -10.73 35.07
CA GLY A 184 -6.64 -9.74 36.05
C GLY A 184 -7.97 -9.10 35.70
N ASP A 185 -8.06 -7.79 35.96
CA ASP A 185 -9.24 -6.99 35.63
C ASP A 185 -9.25 -6.59 34.14
N LEU A 186 -10.47 -6.44 33.61
CA LEU A 186 -10.72 -5.94 32.25
C LEU A 186 -11.05 -4.44 32.27
N VAL A 187 -10.53 -3.68 31.31
CA VAL A 187 -10.88 -2.26 31.09
C VAL A 187 -11.25 -2.04 29.64
N TYR A 188 -12.36 -1.34 29.39
CA TYR A 188 -12.82 -1.00 28.05
C TYR A 188 -12.19 0.33 27.61
N VAL A 189 -11.47 0.30 26.48
CA VAL A 189 -10.67 1.43 26.01
C VAL A 189 -11.14 1.98 24.67
N ASN A 190 -12.43 1.84 24.35
CA ASN A 190 -13.02 2.35 23.11
C ASN A 190 -12.27 1.83 21.88
N TYR A 191 -11.73 2.73 21.04
CA TYR A 191 -10.94 2.37 19.86
C TYR A 191 -9.43 2.29 20.16
N GLY A 192 -8.98 2.43 21.41
CA GLY A 192 -7.57 2.35 21.77
C GLY A 192 -6.71 3.50 21.20
N ARG A 193 -7.33 4.66 20.93
CA ARG A 193 -6.62 5.86 20.48
C ARG A 193 -5.97 6.56 21.66
N ILE A 194 -4.96 7.38 21.42
CA ILE A 194 -4.22 8.02 22.51
C ILE A 194 -5.14 8.88 23.39
N GLU A 195 -6.15 9.52 22.81
CA GLU A 195 -7.19 10.27 23.51
C GLU A 195 -8.08 9.39 24.40
N ASP A 196 -8.32 8.13 24.01
CA ASP A 196 -9.13 7.20 24.80
C ASP A 196 -8.38 6.83 26.10
N PHE A 197 -7.08 6.56 25.99
CA PHE A 197 -6.22 6.30 27.16
C PHE A 197 -6.11 7.52 28.09
N ARG A 198 -5.99 8.73 27.53
CA ARG A 198 -5.96 9.97 28.32
C ARG A 198 -7.28 10.23 29.03
N TYR A 199 -8.41 9.98 28.37
CA TYR A 199 -9.72 10.11 29.00
C TYR A 199 -9.84 9.20 30.24
N LEU A 200 -9.45 7.93 30.11
CA LEU A 200 -9.49 6.98 31.23
C LEU A 200 -8.59 7.40 32.39
N THR A 201 -7.36 7.79 32.09
CA THR A 201 -6.35 8.09 33.13
C THR A 201 -6.53 9.46 33.76
N LEU A 202 -6.81 10.49 32.96
CA LEU A 202 -6.88 11.88 33.43
C LEU A 202 -8.28 12.29 33.87
N ASN A 203 -9.32 11.85 33.15
CA ASN A 203 -10.70 12.28 33.43
C ASN A 203 -11.43 11.29 34.34
N LYS A 204 -11.11 9.99 34.24
CA LYS A 204 -11.75 8.92 35.04
C LYS A 204 -10.85 8.36 36.14
N SER A 205 -9.57 8.75 36.19
CA SER A 205 -8.61 8.25 37.19
C SER A 205 -8.52 6.71 37.24
N ILE A 206 -8.74 6.04 36.11
CA ILE A 206 -8.62 4.58 35.98
C ILE A 206 -7.14 4.22 35.74
N ASP A 207 -6.56 3.41 36.63
CA ASP A 207 -5.20 2.86 36.45
C ASP A 207 -5.22 1.66 35.50
N LEU A 208 -4.45 1.76 34.41
CA LEU A 208 -4.35 0.75 33.36
C LEU A 208 -3.19 -0.22 33.59
N LYS A 209 -2.33 0.05 34.58
CA LYS A 209 -1.14 -0.75 34.84
C LYS A 209 -1.50 -2.20 35.21
N GLY A 210 -0.92 -3.15 34.47
CA GLY A 210 -1.12 -4.59 34.65
C GLY A 210 -2.56 -5.04 34.42
N LYS A 211 -3.36 -4.27 33.68
CA LYS A 211 -4.73 -4.61 33.30
C LYS A 211 -4.76 -5.21 31.90
N THR A 212 -5.69 -6.13 31.67
CA THR A 212 -6.05 -6.53 30.31
C THR A 212 -7.04 -5.51 29.77
N LEU A 213 -6.81 -5.03 28.56
CA LEU A 213 -7.71 -4.07 27.89
C LEU A 213 -8.59 -4.78 26.88
N ILE A 214 -9.75 -4.21 26.57
CA ILE A 214 -10.58 -4.58 25.42
C ILE A 214 -10.90 -3.35 24.59
N ALA A 215 -10.66 -3.43 23.28
CA ALA A 215 -10.84 -2.34 22.33
C ALA A 215 -11.62 -2.78 21.09
N ARG A 216 -12.36 -1.85 20.50
CA ARG A 216 -12.94 -1.99 19.18
C ARG A 216 -11.88 -1.86 18.10
N TYR A 217 -11.99 -2.65 17.03
CA TYR A 217 -11.32 -2.36 15.77
C TYR A 217 -11.81 -1.03 15.16
N GLY A 218 -11.05 -0.51 14.19
CA GLY A 218 -11.38 0.73 13.48
C GLY A 218 -10.76 2.00 14.07
N LYS A 219 -10.96 3.12 13.36
CA LYS A 219 -10.42 4.48 13.62
C LYS A 219 -8.90 4.65 13.57
N ILE A 220 -8.14 3.68 14.07
CA ILE A 220 -6.68 3.67 13.96
C ILE A 220 -6.15 2.27 13.65
N PHE A 221 -4.94 2.20 13.10
CA PHE A 221 -4.23 0.93 12.89
C PHE A 221 -4.13 0.09 14.18
N ARG A 222 -4.37 -1.21 14.03
CA ARG A 222 -4.43 -2.16 15.15
C ARG A 222 -3.11 -2.26 15.92
N GLY A 223 -1.97 -2.16 15.23
CA GLY A 223 -0.66 -2.11 15.90
C GLY A 223 -0.50 -0.89 16.79
N ASP A 224 -1.08 0.25 16.42
CA ASP A 224 -1.02 1.47 17.23
C ASP A 224 -1.87 1.35 18.51
N LYS A 225 -2.96 0.57 18.49
CA LYS A 225 -3.71 0.19 19.71
C LYS A 225 -2.84 -0.58 20.69
N VAL A 226 -2.06 -1.56 20.21
CA VAL A 226 -1.13 -2.36 21.03
C VAL A 226 0.01 -1.49 21.56
N LYS A 227 0.61 -0.64 20.72
CA LYS A 227 1.64 0.32 21.13
C LYS A 227 1.12 1.25 22.23
N ASN A 228 -0.10 1.77 22.08
CA ASN A 228 -0.71 2.63 23.10
C ASN A 228 -0.97 1.86 24.40
N ALA A 229 -1.54 0.65 24.34
CA ALA A 229 -1.73 -0.19 25.52
C ALA A 229 -0.41 -0.44 26.27
N GLN A 230 0.68 -0.74 25.56
CA GLN A 230 2.00 -0.91 26.14
C GLN A 230 2.53 0.38 26.78
N ARG A 231 2.35 1.55 26.14
CA ARG A 231 2.76 2.86 26.72
C ARG A 231 2.11 3.14 28.07
N TYR A 232 0.87 2.67 28.27
CA TYR A 232 0.13 2.81 29.53
C TYR A 232 0.35 1.62 30.48
N ASN A 233 1.36 0.78 30.24
CA ASN A 233 1.73 -0.38 31.06
C ASN A 233 0.60 -1.40 31.25
N ALA A 234 -0.31 -1.52 30.28
CA ALA A 234 -1.26 -2.63 30.24
C ALA A 234 -0.51 -3.96 30.08
N SER A 235 -1.09 -5.05 30.56
CA SER A 235 -0.49 -6.39 30.46
C SER A 235 -0.92 -7.15 29.20
N GLY A 236 -1.96 -6.71 28.50
CA GLY A 236 -2.44 -7.31 27.26
C GLY A 236 -3.67 -6.59 26.70
N ILE A 237 -4.04 -6.87 25.46
CA ILE A 237 -5.19 -6.24 24.79
C ILE A 237 -5.99 -7.24 23.95
N ILE A 238 -7.31 -7.18 24.08
CA ILE A 238 -8.27 -7.93 23.28
C ILE A 238 -8.90 -6.97 22.29
N MET A 239 -9.06 -7.38 21.03
CA MET A 239 -9.69 -6.58 19.99
C MET A 239 -10.91 -7.28 19.40
N TYR A 240 -11.98 -6.53 19.12
CA TYR A 240 -13.19 -7.09 18.51
C TYR A 240 -13.83 -6.11 17.52
N THR A 241 -14.60 -6.64 16.58
CA THR A 241 -15.29 -5.88 15.52
C THR A 241 -16.69 -5.52 15.97
N ASP A 242 -16.91 -4.33 16.54
CA ASP A 242 -18.24 -3.95 17.04
C ASP A 242 -19.27 -3.81 15.90
N PRO A 243 -20.49 -4.34 16.03
CA PRO A 243 -21.52 -4.20 15.00
C PRO A 243 -21.83 -2.73 14.66
N SER A 244 -21.62 -1.79 15.59
CA SER A 244 -21.79 -0.36 15.32
C SER A 244 -20.92 0.15 14.19
N ASP A 245 -19.82 -0.53 13.88
CA ASP A 245 -18.81 -0.02 12.94
C ASP A 245 -18.84 -0.75 11.59
N PHE A 246 -19.50 -1.91 11.52
CA PHE A 246 -19.45 -2.80 10.35
C PHE A 246 -20.80 -3.39 9.93
N ASN A 247 -21.87 -3.29 10.73
CA ASN A 247 -23.16 -3.92 10.42
C ASN A 247 -24.30 -2.91 10.35
N ARG A 248 -25.11 -2.94 9.29
CA ARG A 248 -26.35 -2.14 9.16
C ARG A 248 -27.59 -2.96 8.78
N GLY A 249 -27.44 -4.27 8.58
CA GLY A 249 -28.52 -5.17 8.17
C GLY A 249 -29.06 -6.05 9.29
N ASN A 250 -30.24 -6.61 9.04
CA ASN A 250 -30.94 -7.50 9.97
C ASN A 250 -30.48 -8.96 9.90
N THR A 251 -29.73 -9.33 8.85
CA THR A 251 -29.17 -10.66 8.65
C THR A 251 -27.66 -10.55 8.47
N THR A 252 -26.94 -11.60 8.79
CA THR A 252 -25.49 -11.70 8.63
C THR A 252 -25.12 -12.84 7.69
N TYR A 253 -23.84 -12.92 7.32
CA TYR A 253 -23.27 -14.05 6.58
C TYR A 253 -23.68 -15.39 7.23
N PRO A 254 -24.12 -16.40 6.46
CA PRO A 254 -24.07 -16.51 5.00
C PRO A 254 -25.28 -15.93 4.24
N ASN A 255 -26.23 -15.27 4.91
CA ASN A 255 -27.46 -14.77 4.28
C ASN A 255 -27.35 -13.32 3.78
N SER A 256 -26.22 -12.66 4.07
CA SER A 256 -25.85 -11.32 3.62
C SER A 256 -24.33 -11.17 3.70
N TRP A 257 -23.81 -10.01 3.28
CA TRP A 257 -22.41 -9.65 3.44
C TRP A 257 -22.02 -9.14 4.84
N TRP A 258 -22.97 -8.97 5.76
CA TRP A 258 -22.70 -8.41 7.10
C TRP A 258 -21.97 -9.41 8.00
N MET A 259 -21.05 -8.92 8.84
CA MET A 259 -20.22 -9.74 9.73
C MET A 259 -21.12 -10.58 10.67
N PRO A 260 -20.95 -11.90 10.76
CA PRO A 260 -21.70 -12.73 11.71
C PRO A 260 -21.14 -12.62 13.13
N PRO A 261 -21.91 -13.01 14.18
CA PRO A 261 -21.47 -12.92 15.58
C PRO A 261 -20.21 -13.71 15.93
N SER A 262 -19.88 -14.69 15.09
CA SER A 262 -18.69 -15.52 15.20
C SER A 262 -17.53 -15.04 14.34
N GLY A 263 -17.72 -13.99 13.54
CA GLY A 263 -16.70 -13.40 12.68
C GLY A 263 -15.81 -12.42 13.44
N LEU A 264 -14.55 -12.38 13.03
CA LEU A 264 -13.50 -11.58 13.65
C LEU A 264 -12.44 -11.21 12.60
N GLN A 265 -11.64 -10.19 12.91
CA GLN A 265 -10.60 -9.68 12.03
C GLN A 265 -9.20 -10.15 12.49
N ARG A 266 -8.51 -10.91 11.64
CA ARG A 266 -7.04 -11.15 11.75
C ARG A 266 -6.27 -9.89 11.35
N GLY A 267 -4.96 -9.88 11.55
CA GLY A 267 -4.14 -8.76 11.08
C GLY A 267 -2.82 -8.64 11.80
N THR A 268 -1.82 -8.12 11.10
CA THR A 268 -0.55 -7.72 11.71
C THR A 268 -0.76 -6.57 12.68
N VAL A 269 -0.11 -6.65 13.84
CA VAL A 269 0.12 -5.51 14.74
C VAL A 269 1.55 -4.97 14.57
N GLY A 270 2.28 -5.50 13.58
CA GLY A 270 3.65 -5.18 13.30
C GLY A 270 3.86 -3.87 12.54
N SER A 271 5.04 -3.71 11.94
CA SER A 271 5.45 -2.54 11.14
C SER A 271 5.77 -2.98 9.70
N ASP A 272 5.83 -2.01 8.78
CA ASP A 272 6.07 -2.27 7.36
C ASP A 272 7.51 -2.73 7.07
N GLY A 273 7.67 -3.80 6.27
CA GLY A 273 8.92 -4.43 5.90
C GLY A 273 9.36 -5.56 6.84
N ASP A 274 10.43 -6.28 6.48
CA ASP A 274 11.03 -7.25 7.38
C ASP A 274 11.63 -6.58 8.62
N TYR A 275 11.38 -7.20 9.78
CA TYR A 275 11.90 -6.73 11.06
C TYR A 275 13.42 -6.85 11.16
N LEU A 276 14.03 -7.84 10.49
CA LEU A 276 15.44 -8.17 10.67
C LEU A 276 16.35 -7.42 9.71
N THR A 277 15.82 -6.87 8.63
CA THR A 277 16.59 -6.18 7.59
C THR A 277 16.07 -4.78 7.25
N PRO A 278 15.81 -3.90 8.24
CA PRO A 278 15.29 -2.57 7.92
C PRO A 278 16.23 -1.81 6.97
N LEU A 279 15.67 -1.27 5.87
CA LEU A 279 16.34 -0.50 4.81
C LEU A 279 17.19 -1.31 3.83
N TYR A 280 17.24 -2.63 3.96
CA TYR A 280 18.04 -3.51 3.11
C TYR A 280 17.29 -4.81 2.80
N PRO A 281 17.35 -5.31 1.57
CA PRO A 281 16.56 -6.48 1.20
C PRO A 281 16.99 -7.74 1.95
N ALA A 282 16.02 -8.52 2.42
CA ALA A 282 16.14 -9.82 3.08
C ALA A 282 16.62 -10.97 2.16
N THR A 283 17.71 -10.71 1.44
CA THR A 283 18.42 -11.67 0.57
C THR A 283 19.21 -12.71 1.38
N ASP A 284 19.68 -13.78 0.72
CA ASP A 284 20.45 -14.85 1.37
C ASP A 284 21.69 -14.33 2.12
N TYR A 285 22.39 -13.33 1.57
CA TYR A 285 23.58 -12.71 2.17
C TYR A 285 23.30 -11.57 3.16
N ALA A 286 22.04 -11.21 3.40
CA ALA A 286 21.69 -10.07 4.25
C ALA A 286 22.16 -10.26 5.71
N TYR A 287 22.65 -9.19 6.33
CA TYR A 287 22.78 -9.14 7.78
C TYR A 287 21.38 -9.10 8.39
N ARG A 288 21.12 -9.95 9.39
CA ARG A 288 19.86 -9.95 10.15
C ARG A 288 20.11 -9.45 11.56
N MET A 289 19.32 -8.49 11.99
CA MET A 289 19.31 -8.00 13.37
C MET A 289 18.85 -9.10 14.34
N ASP A 290 19.13 -8.93 15.63
CA ASP A 290 18.62 -9.83 16.66
C ASP A 290 17.13 -9.55 16.90
N GLU A 291 16.29 -10.59 16.92
CA GLU A 291 14.84 -10.49 17.12
C GLU A 291 14.48 -9.71 18.40
N SER A 292 15.29 -9.85 19.46
CA SER A 292 15.04 -9.17 20.74
C SER A 292 15.24 -7.65 20.68
N GLU A 293 16.05 -7.18 19.73
CA GLU A 293 16.33 -5.75 19.49
C GLU A 293 15.25 -5.08 18.63
N VAL A 294 14.61 -5.82 17.73
CA VAL A 294 13.68 -5.26 16.72
C VAL A 294 12.20 -5.49 17.04
N LEU A 295 11.84 -6.56 17.75
CA LEU A 295 10.46 -6.83 18.15
C LEU A 295 10.06 -5.93 19.34
N GLN A 296 9.45 -4.78 19.05
CA GLN A 296 9.15 -3.75 20.05
C GLN A 296 7.88 -4.02 20.88
N LEU A 297 6.97 -4.86 20.39
CA LEU A 297 5.74 -5.22 21.11
C LEU A 297 6.04 -6.34 22.10
N LYS A 298 5.74 -6.11 23.38
CA LYS A 298 6.05 -7.01 24.50
C LYS A 298 4.80 -7.45 25.26
N ILE A 299 3.61 -7.09 24.80
CA ILE A 299 2.34 -7.48 25.40
C ILE A 299 1.53 -8.39 24.45
N PRO A 300 0.78 -9.37 24.98
CA PRO A 300 -0.14 -10.19 24.20
C PRO A 300 -1.30 -9.37 23.62
N ALA A 301 -1.66 -9.68 22.38
CA ALA A 301 -2.82 -9.14 21.70
C ALA A 301 -3.58 -10.26 20.94
N GLN A 302 -4.91 -10.23 21.00
CA GLN A 302 -5.76 -11.26 20.39
C GLN A 302 -7.07 -10.69 19.84
N PRO A 303 -7.48 -11.05 18.61
CA PRO A 303 -8.81 -10.76 18.13
C PRO A 303 -9.84 -11.78 18.66
N ILE A 304 -11.04 -11.32 18.94
CA ILE A 304 -12.21 -12.15 19.23
C ILE A 304 -13.41 -11.67 18.40
N SER A 305 -14.42 -12.52 18.26
CA SER A 305 -15.67 -12.13 17.61
C SER A 305 -16.48 -11.19 18.51
N TYR A 306 -17.41 -10.44 17.92
CA TYR A 306 -18.27 -9.57 18.73
C TYR A 306 -19.28 -10.35 19.58
N GLY A 307 -19.66 -11.56 19.16
CA GLY A 307 -20.44 -12.48 19.98
C GLY A 307 -19.68 -12.91 21.24
N ASP A 308 -18.39 -13.21 21.12
CA ASP A 308 -17.54 -13.50 22.28
C ASP A 308 -17.30 -12.25 23.14
N ALA A 309 -17.08 -11.09 22.50
CA ALA A 309 -16.89 -9.81 23.20
C ALA A 309 -18.09 -9.47 24.09
N GLN A 310 -19.31 -9.75 23.61
CA GLN A 310 -20.54 -9.54 24.39
C GLN A 310 -20.51 -10.27 25.74
N HIS A 311 -20.00 -11.51 25.79
CA HIS A 311 -19.90 -12.29 27.03
C HIS A 311 -18.96 -11.67 28.06
N PHE A 312 -17.88 -11.01 27.61
CA PHE A 312 -16.95 -10.32 28.51
C PHE A 312 -17.47 -8.95 28.92
N LEU A 313 -17.97 -8.17 27.97
CA LEU A 313 -18.42 -6.80 28.18
C LEU A 313 -19.71 -6.72 29.02
N SER A 314 -20.61 -7.71 28.93
CA SER A 314 -21.85 -7.75 29.74
C SER A 314 -21.58 -7.89 31.24
N GLU A 315 -20.47 -8.52 31.61
CA GLU A 315 -20.11 -8.78 33.00
C GLU A 315 -19.32 -7.62 33.63
N MET A 316 -18.90 -6.62 32.84
CA MET A 316 -18.02 -5.55 33.33
C MET A 316 -18.65 -4.73 34.47
N ALA A 317 -17.81 -4.25 35.39
CA ALA A 317 -18.16 -3.27 36.42
C ALA A 317 -17.80 -1.84 35.98
N GLY A 318 -17.91 -0.90 36.90
CA GLY A 318 -17.51 0.49 36.71
C GLY A 318 -18.60 1.39 36.15
N GLU A 319 -18.22 2.63 35.89
CA GLU A 319 -19.10 3.64 35.30
C GLU A 319 -19.49 3.26 33.87
N GLU A 320 -20.68 3.71 33.44
CA GLU A 320 -21.06 3.58 32.04
C GLU A 320 -20.09 4.36 31.14
N ALA A 321 -19.81 3.77 29.98
CA ALA A 321 -19.02 4.43 28.96
C ALA A 321 -19.77 5.67 28.42
N PRO A 322 -19.04 6.72 28.01
CA PRO A 322 -19.60 7.87 27.30
C PRO A 322 -20.45 7.46 26.10
N PRO A 323 -21.47 8.25 25.70
CA PRO A 323 -22.35 7.88 24.58
C PRO A 323 -21.61 7.55 23.27
N ASP A 324 -20.55 8.27 22.94
CA ASP A 324 -19.71 8.07 21.75
C ASP A 324 -18.77 6.84 21.84
N TRP A 325 -18.64 6.25 23.03
CA TRP A 325 -17.90 5.00 23.26
C TRP A 325 -18.79 3.76 23.18
N ARG A 326 -20.11 3.92 23.13
CA ARG A 326 -21.05 2.81 23.08
C ARG A 326 -21.13 2.29 21.64
N GLY A 327 -21.01 0.98 21.48
CA GLY A 327 -21.27 0.29 20.22
C GLY A 327 -22.71 -0.19 20.13
N ASP A 328 -22.95 -1.22 19.32
CA ASP A 328 -24.29 -1.75 19.02
C ASP A 328 -24.50 -3.18 19.55
N LEU A 329 -23.68 -3.61 20.52
CA LEU A 329 -23.97 -4.82 21.30
C LEU A 329 -25.15 -4.57 22.26
N PRO A 330 -26.01 -5.58 22.50
CA PRO A 330 -27.19 -5.45 23.36
C PRO A 330 -26.81 -5.52 24.86
N ILE A 331 -25.95 -4.60 25.29
CA ILE A 331 -25.38 -4.51 26.65
C ILE A 331 -25.26 -3.04 27.07
N THR A 332 -25.04 -2.81 28.36
CA THR A 332 -24.52 -1.52 28.84
C THR A 332 -23.00 -1.56 28.81
N TYR A 333 -22.38 -0.78 27.94
CA TYR A 333 -20.93 -0.61 27.92
C TYR A 333 -20.48 0.09 29.20
N LYS A 334 -19.60 -0.56 29.95
CA LYS A 334 -18.97 0.00 31.15
C LYS A 334 -17.46 0.05 30.99
N LEU A 335 -16.82 0.97 31.70
CA LEU A 335 -15.39 1.23 31.57
C LEU A 335 -14.53 0.19 32.32
N GLY A 336 -15.06 -0.50 33.32
CA GLY A 336 -14.26 -1.23 34.30
C GLY A 336 -13.67 -0.31 35.37
N PRO A 337 -12.60 -0.72 36.07
CA PRO A 337 -11.92 -2.00 35.94
C PRO A 337 -12.72 -3.17 36.52
N GLY A 338 -12.51 -4.35 35.94
CA GLY A 338 -13.01 -5.62 36.47
C GLY A 338 -14.48 -5.88 36.16
N PHE A 339 -15.08 -6.78 36.93
CA PHE A 339 -16.40 -7.33 36.66
C PHE A 339 -17.39 -7.05 37.81
N SER A 340 -18.68 -6.99 37.49
CA SER A 340 -19.75 -6.75 38.47
C SER A 340 -19.77 -7.84 39.53
N ASN A 341 -19.43 -9.08 39.17
CA ASN A 341 -19.04 -10.11 40.11
C ASN A 341 -17.52 -10.04 40.35
N SER A 342 -17.12 -9.57 41.54
CA SER A 342 -15.72 -9.39 41.93
C SER A 342 -14.91 -10.68 42.06
N SER A 343 -15.55 -11.85 41.96
CA SER A 343 -14.86 -13.13 41.86
C SER A 343 -14.41 -13.45 40.43
N LEU A 344 -14.75 -12.66 39.43
CA LEU A 344 -14.36 -12.91 38.04
C LEU A 344 -13.04 -12.21 37.69
N ARG A 345 -12.27 -12.82 36.80
CA ARG A 345 -11.06 -12.26 36.18
C ARG A 345 -10.94 -12.70 34.73
N ILE A 346 -10.35 -11.85 33.90
CA ILE A 346 -10.03 -12.18 32.51
C ILE A 346 -8.64 -12.79 32.44
N ARG A 347 -8.46 -13.83 31.63
CA ARG A 347 -7.17 -14.38 31.24
C ARG A 347 -7.05 -14.36 29.72
N LEU A 348 -6.06 -13.65 29.21
CA LEU A 348 -5.62 -13.65 27.82
C LEU A 348 -4.33 -14.45 27.75
N GLU A 349 -4.33 -15.54 26.99
CA GLU A 349 -3.16 -16.37 26.71
C GLU A 349 -2.87 -16.36 25.21
N VAL A 350 -1.69 -15.85 24.84
CA VAL A 350 -1.23 -15.77 23.45
C VAL A 350 0.00 -16.66 23.30
N ASN A 351 -0.06 -17.54 22.31
CA ASN A 351 0.91 -18.57 21.97
C ASN A 351 1.39 -18.41 20.52
N ASN A 352 1.55 -17.16 20.08
CA ASN A 352 2.19 -16.86 18.80
C ASN A 352 3.68 -17.20 18.85
N PHE A 353 4.28 -17.42 17.69
CA PHE A 353 5.72 -17.58 17.56
C PHE A 353 6.19 -16.96 16.25
N GLU A 354 7.40 -16.43 16.28
CA GLU A 354 8.10 -15.92 15.12
C GLU A 354 8.97 -17.01 14.49
N GLU A 355 9.04 -17.02 13.16
CA GLU A 355 9.85 -17.97 12.42
C GLU A 355 10.31 -17.33 11.12
N LYS A 356 11.58 -17.52 10.77
CA LYS A 356 12.11 -17.09 9.47
C LYS A 356 11.56 -17.99 8.38
N ARG A 357 10.91 -17.43 7.37
CA ARG A 357 10.42 -18.16 6.20
C ARG A 357 10.71 -17.40 4.93
N THR A 358 10.86 -18.15 3.85
CA THR A 358 10.96 -17.57 2.51
C THR A 358 9.58 -17.11 2.06
N VAL A 359 9.47 -15.86 1.65
CA VAL A 359 8.29 -15.30 0.97
C VAL A 359 8.67 -15.00 -0.48
N GLU A 360 7.74 -15.19 -1.40
CA GLU A 360 8.02 -15.16 -2.83
C GLU A 360 7.10 -14.16 -3.53
N ASN A 361 7.70 -13.23 -4.26
CA ASN A 361 6.98 -12.38 -5.22
C ASN A 361 7.02 -13.01 -6.61
N VAL A 362 6.00 -12.78 -7.44
CA VAL A 362 6.00 -13.13 -8.87
C VAL A 362 6.03 -11.86 -9.70
N ILE A 363 7.08 -11.69 -10.50
CA ILE A 363 7.31 -10.48 -11.30
C ILE A 363 7.30 -10.83 -12.79
N GLY A 364 6.37 -10.24 -13.55
CA GLY A 364 6.24 -10.38 -14.99
C GLY A 364 6.69 -9.12 -15.73
N TYR A 365 7.34 -9.27 -16.88
CA TYR A 365 7.84 -8.14 -17.68
C TYR A 365 7.32 -8.18 -19.12
N ILE A 366 6.91 -7.00 -19.61
CA ILE A 366 6.79 -6.72 -21.04
C ILE A 366 7.68 -5.51 -21.34
N LYS A 367 8.77 -5.74 -22.06
CA LYS A 367 9.78 -4.74 -22.39
C LYS A 367 9.22 -3.65 -23.32
N GLY A 368 9.49 -2.39 -23.00
CA GLY A 368 9.15 -1.26 -23.88
C GLY A 368 9.91 -1.33 -25.21
N LYS A 369 9.29 -0.90 -26.31
CA LYS A 369 9.95 -0.83 -27.63
C LYS A 369 10.79 0.45 -27.82
N THR A 370 10.47 1.53 -27.10
CA THR A 370 11.08 2.85 -27.29
C THR A 370 11.89 3.26 -26.05
N GLU A 371 11.30 3.14 -24.86
CA GLU A 371 11.92 3.46 -23.57
C GLU A 371 11.90 2.22 -22.66
N PRO A 372 12.66 1.15 -22.98
CA PRO A 372 12.68 -0.09 -22.19
C PRO A 372 13.20 0.10 -20.76
N ASP A 373 13.80 1.26 -20.46
CA ASP A 373 14.32 1.66 -19.15
C ASP A 373 13.35 2.56 -18.36
N ARG A 374 12.08 2.65 -18.77
CA ARG A 374 11.00 3.34 -18.04
C ARG A 374 9.92 2.33 -17.67
N TYR A 375 9.53 2.29 -16.40
CA TYR A 375 8.70 1.23 -15.84
C TYR A 375 7.34 1.75 -15.40
N ILE A 376 6.27 1.17 -15.96
CA ILE A 376 4.91 1.27 -15.41
C ILE A 376 4.68 -0.01 -14.62
N LEU A 377 4.60 0.12 -13.30
CA LEU A 377 4.41 -1.02 -12.41
C LEU A 377 2.92 -1.19 -12.09
N MET A 378 2.43 -2.42 -12.15
CA MET A 378 1.08 -2.82 -11.80
C MET A 378 1.19 -3.87 -10.70
N GLY A 379 0.74 -3.55 -9.49
CA GLY A 379 0.95 -4.39 -8.31
C GLY A 379 -0.33 -4.75 -7.55
N ASN A 380 -0.28 -5.91 -6.91
CA ASN A 380 -1.30 -6.52 -6.05
C ASN A 380 -0.61 -7.59 -5.19
N HIS A 381 -0.98 -7.78 -3.92
CA HIS A 381 -0.49 -8.92 -3.16
C HIS A 381 -1.29 -10.20 -3.45
N HIS A 382 -0.67 -11.37 -3.27
CA HIS A 382 -1.30 -12.66 -3.53
C HIS A 382 -1.58 -13.48 -2.27
N ASP A 383 -1.09 -13.03 -1.11
CA ASP A 383 -1.33 -13.71 0.15
C ASP A 383 -2.52 -13.14 0.92
N ALA A 384 -3.23 -14.01 1.64
CA ALA A 384 -4.40 -13.65 2.41
C ALA A 384 -4.34 -14.28 3.81
N TRP A 385 -5.00 -13.67 4.81
CA TRP A 385 -5.16 -14.31 6.12
C TRP A 385 -5.82 -15.69 6.08
N VAL A 386 -6.86 -15.84 5.25
CA VAL A 386 -7.58 -17.11 5.04
C VAL A 386 -7.76 -17.34 3.54
N PHE A 387 -8.98 -17.20 2.98
CA PHE A 387 -9.25 -17.47 1.56
C PHE A 387 -9.06 -16.25 0.67
N GLY A 388 -9.38 -15.06 1.18
CA GLY A 388 -9.09 -13.78 0.55
C GLY A 388 -9.83 -13.50 -0.75
N ALA A 389 -11.13 -13.82 -0.83
CA ALA A 389 -11.88 -13.62 -2.08
C ALA A 389 -12.08 -12.15 -2.45
N ILE A 390 -12.12 -11.24 -1.48
CA ILE A 390 -12.01 -9.80 -1.73
C ILE A 390 -10.52 -9.46 -1.65
N ASP A 391 -9.98 -9.43 -0.43
CA ASP A 391 -8.60 -9.11 -0.09
C ASP A 391 -7.72 -10.37 -0.09
N PRO A 392 -6.79 -10.54 -1.04
CA PRO A 392 -6.53 -9.70 -2.22
C PRO A 392 -6.90 -10.37 -3.55
N LEU A 393 -7.44 -11.59 -3.52
CA LEU A 393 -7.41 -12.45 -4.70
C LEU A 393 -8.35 -11.99 -5.81
N SER A 394 -9.29 -11.08 -5.51
CA SER A 394 -10.03 -10.36 -6.56
C SER A 394 -9.10 -9.48 -7.41
N GLY A 395 -8.17 -8.77 -6.78
CA GLY A 395 -7.10 -8.02 -7.43
C GLY A 395 -6.12 -8.94 -8.17
N THR A 396 -5.72 -10.06 -7.56
CA THR A 396 -4.81 -11.03 -8.20
C THR A 396 -5.43 -11.69 -9.43
N ALA A 397 -6.73 -11.97 -9.39
CA ALA A 397 -7.49 -12.49 -10.53
C ALA A 397 -7.55 -11.50 -11.69
N VAL A 398 -7.76 -10.21 -11.38
CA VAL A 398 -7.71 -9.11 -12.35
C VAL A 398 -6.30 -8.95 -12.93
N LEU A 399 -5.26 -8.92 -12.10
CA LEU A 399 -3.87 -8.80 -12.52
C LEU A 399 -3.50 -9.93 -13.48
N SER A 400 -3.87 -11.18 -13.16
CA SER A 400 -3.61 -12.34 -14.01
C SER A 400 -4.31 -12.26 -15.37
N GLU A 401 -5.54 -11.76 -15.42
CA GLU A 401 -6.26 -11.55 -16.69
C GLU A 401 -5.61 -10.43 -17.52
N LEU A 402 -5.07 -9.40 -16.88
CA LEU A 402 -4.30 -8.36 -17.56
C LEU A 402 -3.00 -8.92 -18.16
N VAL A 403 -2.25 -9.76 -17.42
CA VAL A 403 -1.06 -10.43 -17.97
C VAL A 403 -1.43 -11.24 -19.22
N ARG A 404 -2.57 -11.93 -19.21
CA ARG A 404 -3.07 -12.67 -20.38
C ARG A 404 -3.37 -11.74 -21.55
N VAL A 405 -4.17 -10.69 -21.34
CA VAL A 405 -4.56 -9.74 -22.40
C VAL A 405 -3.34 -9.06 -23.02
N PHE A 406 -2.41 -8.58 -22.21
CA PHE A 406 -1.18 -7.96 -22.70
C PHE A 406 -0.25 -8.98 -23.38
N GLY A 407 -0.21 -10.23 -22.90
CA GLY A 407 0.48 -11.33 -23.59
C GLY A 407 -0.10 -11.61 -24.97
N ASP A 408 -1.43 -11.59 -25.13
CA ASP A 408 -2.08 -11.76 -26.42
C ASP A 408 -1.85 -10.58 -27.36
N MET A 409 -1.86 -9.34 -26.83
CA MET A 409 -1.45 -8.15 -27.59
C MET A 409 -0.01 -8.27 -28.09
N LEU A 410 0.90 -8.79 -27.27
CA LEU A 410 2.29 -9.02 -27.66
C LEU A 410 2.40 -10.05 -28.79
N LYS A 411 1.66 -11.17 -28.72
CA LYS A 411 1.58 -12.17 -29.79
C LYS A 411 1.03 -11.59 -31.10
N SER A 412 0.12 -10.62 -31.02
CA SER A 412 -0.41 -9.89 -32.19
C SER A 412 0.51 -8.77 -32.70
N GLY A 413 1.70 -8.59 -32.10
CA GLY A 413 2.69 -7.58 -32.53
C GLY A 413 2.51 -6.19 -31.90
N THR A 414 1.59 -6.04 -30.93
CA THR A 414 1.34 -4.78 -30.22
C THR A 414 2.18 -4.73 -28.95
N ARG A 415 3.15 -3.80 -28.91
CA ARG A 415 4.08 -3.61 -27.79
C ARG A 415 4.04 -2.16 -27.26
N PRO A 416 4.04 -1.94 -25.93
CA PRO A 416 4.08 -0.61 -25.34
C PRO A 416 5.42 0.11 -25.61
N ASP A 417 5.42 1.45 -25.54
CA ASP A 417 6.64 2.25 -25.65
C ASP A 417 7.56 2.10 -24.43
N ARG A 418 6.97 2.12 -23.23
CA ARG A 418 7.64 1.86 -21.94
C ARG A 418 7.45 0.43 -21.49
N THR A 419 8.32 -0.04 -20.62
CA THR A 419 8.21 -1.38 -20.04
C THR A 419 7.07 -1.42 -19.02
N ILE A 420 6.21 -2.44 -19.11
CA ILE A 420 5.21 -2.75 -18.10
C ILE A 420 5.73 -3.89 -17.22
N VAL A 421 5.60 -3.72 -15.91
CA VAL A 421 6.02 -4.69 -14.89
C VAL A 421 4.80 -5.09 -14.07
N PHE A 422 4.44 -6.37 -14.11
CA PHE A 422 3.37 -6.95 -13.30
C PHE A 422 3.96 -7.53 -12.03
N CYS A 423 3.38 -7.21 -10.87
CA CYS A 423 3.93 -7.58 -9.58
C CYS A 423 2.86 -8.25 -8.72
N ALA A 424 3.07 -9.51 -8.37
CA ALA A 424 2.30 -10.20 -7.33
C ALA A 424 3.16 -10.29 -6.07
N TRP A 425 2.78 -9.56 -5.02
CA TRP A 425 3.56 -9.43 -3.78
C TRP A 425 3.19 -10.50 -2.76
N GLY A 426 4.19 -11.06 -2.07
CA GLY A 426 3.96 -11.95 -0.93
C GLY A 426 4.13 -11.21 0.40
N ALA A 427 3.49 -11.74 1.44
CA ALA A 427 3.58 -11.27 2.82
C ALA A 427 3.20 -9.79 3.01
N GLU A 428 2.22 -9.30 2.24
CA GLU A 428 1.62 -7.99 2.48
C GLU A 428 0.92 -7.99 3.84
N GLU A 429 0.16 -9.04 4.12
CA GLU A 429 -0.68 -9.15 5.32
C GLU A 429 0.15 -9.13 6.62
N HIS A 430 1.40 -9.56 6.53
CA HIS A 430 2.36 -9.53 7.63
C HIS A 430 3.03 -8.16 7.82
N GLY A 431 2.90 -7.24 6.87
CA GLY A 431 3.41 -5.87 6.95
C GLY A 431 4.10 -5.43 5.67
N LEU A 432 3.44 -5.50 4.52
CA LEU A 432 3.97 -5.04 3.22
C LEU A 432 5.34 -5.66 2.86
N ILE A 433 5.63 -6.88 3.35
CA ILE A 433 7.01 -7.38 3.39
C ILE A 433 7.54 -7.58 1.97
N GLY A 434 6.86 -8.35 1.13
CA GLY A 434 7.38 -8.68 -0.21
C GLY A 434 7.59 -7.47 -1.11
N SER A 435 6.65 -6.51 -1.14
CA SER A 435 6.84 -5.28 -1.90
C SER A 435 7.95 -4.41 -1.32
N THR A 436 8.04 -4.32 0.01
CA THR A 436 9.08 -3.59 0.71
C THR A 436 10.47 -4.12 0.39
N GLU A 437 10.70 -5.42 0.58
CA GLU A 437 12.00 -6.04 0.31
C GLU A 437 12.41 -5.87 -1.17
N TRP A 438 11.43 -5.94 -2.08
CA TRP A 438 11.70 -5.72 -3.50
C TRP A 438 12.02 -4.25 -3.84
N VAL A 439 11.34 -3.30 -3.21
CA VAL A 439 11.73 -1.89 -3.35
C VAL A 439 13.11 -1.63 -2.77
N GLU A 440 13.47 -2.25 -1.64
CA GLU A 440 14.80 -2.10 -1.05
C GLU A 440 15.90 -2.69 -1.92
N GLU A 441 15.68 -3.87 -2.53
CA GLU A 441 16.61 -4.48 -3.48
C GLU A 441 16.82 -3.61 -4.72
N TYR A 442 15.72 -3.11 -5.29
CA TYR A 442 15.72 -2.41 -6.57
C TYR A 442 15.67 -0.88 -6.43
N MET A 443 15.87 -0.33 -5.23
CA MET A 443 15.67 1.10 -4.92
C MET A 443 16.37 2.02 -5.93
N LYS A 444 17.63 1.72 -6.26
CA LYS A 444 18.43 2.51 -7.21
C LYS A 444 17.87 2.47 -8.62
N VAL A 445 17.33 1.33 -9.03
CA VAL A 445 16.73 1.16 -10.36
C VAL A 445 15.38 1.88 -10.39
N LEU A 446 14.55 1.67 -9.37
CA LEU A 446 13.23 2.29 -9.26
C LEU A 446 13.34 3.81 -9.18
N TYR A 447 14.33 4.33 -8.46
CA TYR A 447 14.60 5.77 -8.37
C TYR A 447 14.87 6.41 -9.74
N GLU A 448 15.52 5.71 -10.66
CA GLU A 448 15.90 6.26 -11.97
C GLU A 448 14.92 5.91 -13.11
N ARG A 449 14.05 4.92 -12.90
CA ARG A 449 13.30 4.26 -13.99
C ARG A 449 11.81 4.11 -13.76
N ALA A 450 11.35 4.07 -12.51
CA ALA A 450 9.92 3.94 -12.25
C ALA A 450 9.20 5.24 -12.64
N VAL A 451 8.20 5.09 -13.50
CA VAL A 451 7.33 6.18 -13.92
C VAL A 451 6.14 6.23 -12.99
N ALA A 452 5.38 5.14 -12.86
CA ALA A 452 4.23 5.06 -11.97
C ALA A 452 4.11 3.68 -11.34
N TYR A 453 3.51 3.61 -10.16
CA TYR A 453 3.04 2.37 -9.53
C TYR A 453 1.51 2.39 -9.41
N LEU A 454 0.85 1.41 -10.01
CA LEU A 454 -0.60 1.32 -10.08
C LEU A 454 -1.04 0.12 -9.23
N ASN A 455 -1.60 0.39 -8.07
CA ASN A 455 -2.06 -0.59 -7.10
C ASN A 455 -3.54 -0.90 -7.31
N VAL A 456 -3.86 -2.19 -7.29
CA VAL A 456 -5.22 -2.69 -7.07
C VAL A 456 -5.08 -3.85 -6.10
N ASP A 457 -5.18 -3.53 -4.81
CA ASP A 457 -5.12 -4.52 -3.73
C ASP A 457 -6.25 -5.54 -3.89
N TYR A 458 -7.49 -5.07 -3.87
CA TYR A 458 -8.65 -5.83 -4.26
C TYR A 458 -9.47 -5.04 -5.28
N ALA A 459 -10.16 -5.75 -6.17
CA ALA A 459 -10.84 -5.10 -7.27
C ALA A 459 -12.18 -4.47 -6.85
N VAL A 460 -12.91 -5.17 -5.98
CA VAL A 460 -14.28 -4.81 -5.58
C VAL A 460 -14.52 -5.30 -4.14
N ASP A 461 -14.72 -4.37 -3.21
CA ASP A 461 -15.32 -4.69 -1.89
C ASP A 461 -16.85 -4.55 -1.92
N TYR A 462 -17.38 -3.77 -2.86
CA TYR A 462 -18.80 -3.65 -3.18
C TYR A 462 -19.01 -2.98 -4.55
N ASN A 463 -20.13 -3.24 -5.21
CA ASN A 463 -20.37 -2.87 -6.60
C ASN A 463 -21.11 -1.53 -6.81
N TYR A 464 -20.63 -0.43 -6.20
CA TYR A 464 -21.29 0.88 -6.32
C TYR A 464 -20.43 2.00 -6.92
N VAL A 465 -19.40 2.50 -6.24
CA VAL A 465 -18.64 3.69 -6.68
C VAL A 465 -17.14 3.38 -6.74
N LEU A 466 -16.41 4.05 -7.62
CA LEU A 466 -14.96 3.94 -7.67
C LEU A 466 -14.35 4.74 -6.51
N TYR A 467 -13.49 4.11 -5.72
CA TYR A 467 -12.56 4.79 -4.83
C TYR A 467 -11.23 5.00 -5.57
N ALA A 468 -10.57 6.14 -5.34
CA ALA A 468 -9.21 6.36 -5.83
C ALA A 468 -8.36 7.24 -4.90
N GLY A 469 -7.27 6.66 -4.40
CA GLY A 469 -6.11 7.38 -3.90
C GLY A 469 -5.11 7.61 -5.03
N THR A 470 -4.47 8.78 -5.10
CA THR A 470 -3.55 9.11 -6.20
C THR A 470 -2.54 10.19 -5.82
N SER A 471 -1.29 10.06 -6.31
CA SER A 471 -0.41 11.23 -6.40
C SER A 471 -1.11 12.33 -7.22
N PRO A 472 -1.06 13.60 -6.80
CA PRO A 472 -1.60 14.70 -7.60
C PRO A 472 -1.10 14.72 -9.05
N LEU A 473 0.07 14.12 -9.34
CA LEU A 473 0.62 14.01 -10.69
C LEU A 473 -0.21 13.08 -11.59
N LEU A 474 -0.81 12.01 -11.06
CA LEU A 474 -1.47 10.97 -11.85
C LEU A 474 -2.99 11.15 -11.98
N GLN A 475 -3.57 12.14 -11.32
CA GLN A 475 -5.01 12.38 -11.29
C GLN A 475 -5.62 12.55 -12.69
N ASP A 476 -4.97 13.32 -13.58
CA ASP A 476 -5.50 13.50 -14.94
C ASP A 476 -5.41 12.22 -15.77
N SER A 477 -4.33 11.44 -15.62
CA SER A 477 -4.22 10.12 -16.27
C SER A 477 -5.34 9.17 -15.82
N LEU A 478 -5.70 9.18 -14.54
CA LEU A 478 -6.83 8.41 -14.00
C LEU A 478 -8.17 8.89 -14.58
N TYR A 479 -8.42 10.20 -14.58
CA TYR A 479 -9.65 10.76 -15.15
C TYR A 479 -9.81 10.49 -16.63
N GLU A 480 -8.73 10.55 -17.40
CA GLU A 480 -8.79 10.21 -18.82
C GLU A 480 -9.06 8.72 -19.03
N ALA A 481 -8.44 7.83 -18.26
CA ALA A 481 -8.70 6.40 -18.35
C ALA A 481 -10.18 6.07 -18.01
N THR A 482 -10.72 6.63 -16.93
CA THR A 482 -12.13 6.44 -16.53
C THR A 482 -13.14 7.00 -17.55
N LYS A 483 -12.77 7.99 -18.36
CA LYS A 483 -13.60 8.49 -19.48
C LYS A 483 -13.62 7.54 -20.69
N LEU A 484 -12.65 6.64 -20.81
CA LEU A 484 -12.57 5.64 -21.87
C LEU A 484 -13.26 4.32 -21.49
N VAL A 485 -13.41 4.05 -20.20
CA VAL A 485 -14.01 2.82 -19.68
C VAL A 485 -15.54 2.97 -19.63
N PRO A 486 -16.31 2.02 -20.19
CA PRO A 486 -17.77 2.01 -20.06
C PRO A 486 -18.22 1.90 -18.59
N ASN A 487 -19.32 2.56 -18.26
CA ASN A 487 -19.95 2.40 -16.95
C ASN A 487 -20.46 0.94 -16.76
N PRO A 488 -20.10 0.24 -15.66
CA PRO A 488 -20.56 -1.12 -15.39
C PRO A 488 -22.04 -1.22 -15.02
N ASP A 489 -22.65 -0.14 -14.52
CA ASP A 489 -24.06 -0.14 -14.12
C ASP A 489 -24.99 0.14 -15.30
N SER A 490 -25.59 -0.92 -15.83
CA SER A 490 -26.60 -0.83 -16.90
C SER A 490 -27.89 -0.08 -16.52
N SER A 491 -28.15 0.13 -15.22
CA SER A 491 -29.34 0.87 -14.75
C SER A 491 -29.12 2.38 -14.71
N SER A 492 -27.86 2.83 -14.75
CA SER A 492 -27.49 4.25 -14.77
C SER A 492 -27.51 4.83 -16.18
N SER A 493 -27.86 6.11 -16.31
CA SER A 493 -27.79 6.85 -17.58
C SER A 493 -26.37 7.32 -17.92
N ALA A 494 -25.42 7.21 -16.99
CA ALA A 494 -24.02 7.51 -17.20
C ALA A 494 -23.40 6.56 -18.22
N LYS A 495 -22.67 7.11 -19.20
CA LYS A 495 -22.07 6.33 -20.29
C LYS A 495 -20.69 5.80 -19.93
N THR A 496 -19.89 6.61 -19.24
CA THR A 496 -18.51 6.30 -18.87
C THR A 496 -18.40 6.05 -17.38
N LEU A 497 -17.35 5.34 -16.97
CA LEU A 497 -17.02 5.17 -15.55
C LEU A 497 -16.81 6.52 -14.87
N TYR A 498 -16.19 7.50 -15.54
CA TYR A 498 -16.04 8.86 -15.02
C TYR A 498 -17.40 9.53 -14.72
N ASP A 499 -18.36 9.43 -15.64
CA ASP A 499 -19.70 10.03 -15.45
C ASP A 499 -20.44 9.36 -14.28
N ALA A 500 -20.32 8.04 -14.15
CA ALA A 500 -20.93 7.29 -13.06
C ALA A 500 -20.28 7.60 -11.71
N TRP A 501 -18.95 7.67 -11.69
CA TRP A 501 -18.18 8.06 -10.52
C TRP A 501 -18.57 9.46 -10.05
N LYS A 502 -18.58 10.44 -10.96
CA LYS A 502 -19.00 11.81 -10.63
C LYS A 502 -20.43 11.90 -10.11
N ALA A 503 -21.34 11.09 -10.65
CA ALA A 503 -22.75 11.11 -10.24
C ALA A 503 -23.00 10.46 -8.87
N ARG A 504 -22.09 9.58 -8.42
CA ARG A 504 -22.19 8.84 -7.15
C ARG A 504 -21.27 9.39 -6.06
N ASP A 505 -20.27 10.16 -6.45
CA ASP A 505 -19.40 10.87 -5.53
C ASP A 505 -20.22 11.84 -4.68
N SER A 506 -19.97 11.83 -3.38
CA SER A 506 -20.66 12.66 -2.39
C SER A 506 -20.20 14.12 -2.43
N SER A 507 -19.13 14.42 -3.17
CA SER A 507 -18.59 15.77 -3.27
C SER A 507 -19.34 16.64 -4.30
N ASP A 508 -19.58 17.91 -3.96
CA ASP A 508 -20.15 18.93 -4.87
C ASP A 508 -19.13 19.44 -5.93
N GLY A 509 -18.06 18.67 -6.19
CA GLY A 509 -16.93 19.06 -7.02
C GLY A 509 -17.22 19.11 -8.52
N ALA A 510 -16.43 19.90 -9.25
CA ALA A 510 -16.43 19.86 -10.71
C ALA A 510 -15.83 18.56 -11.29
N GLU A 511 -15.07 17.83 -10.49
CA GLU A 511 -14.41 16.56 -10.78
C GLU A 511 -14.73 15.56 -9.65
N PRO A 512 -14.75 14.24 -9.90
CA PRO A 512 -14.86 13.24 -8.84
C PRO A 512 -13.74 13.39 -7.81
N SER A 513 -14.05 13.21 -6.52
CA SER A 513 -13.07 13.28 -5.44
C SER A 513 -12.02 12.18 -5.54
N VAL A 514 -10.79 12.56 -5.28
CA VAL A 514 -9.64 11.67 -5.11
C VAL A 514 -8.94 11.99 -3.80
N TYR A 515 -8.29 11.00 -3.22
CA TYR A 515 -7.49 11.16 -2.02
C TYR A 515 -6.01 11.32 -2.40
N TYR A 516 -5.40 12.45 -2.03
CA TYR A 516 -3.97 12.66 -2.30
C TYR A 516 -3.06 12.00 -1.28
N SER A 517 -3.60 11.59 -0.15
CA SER A 517 -2.82 10.80 0.79
C SER A 517 -2.93 9.33 0.44
N LEU A 518 -1.78 8.77 0.06
CA LEU A 518 -1.58 7.34 -0.13
C LEU A 518 -0.81 6.83 1.08
N GLY A 519 -1.54 6.22 2.01
CA GLY A 519 -1.02 5.92 3.34
C GLY A 519 -0.26 4.63 3.43
N SER A 520 -0.19 4.08 4.63
CA SER A 520 0.13 2.66 4.76
C SER A 520 -1.19 1.88 4.68
N GLY A 521 -1.10 0.60 4.35
CA GLY A 521 -2.27 -0.27 4.20
C GLY A 521 -2.37 -1.01 2.87
N SER A 522 -1.42 -0.81 1.96
CA SER A 522 -1.16 -1.70 0.83
C SER A 522 0.24 -1.44 0.27
N ASP A 523 0.64 -2.20 -0.75
CA ASP A 523 2.00 -2.22 -1.31
C ASP A 523 2.45 -0.90 -1.96
N MET A 524 1.52 0.01 -2.29
CA MET A 524 1.86 1.34 -2.81
C MET A 524 2.69 2.18 -1.83
N ALA A 525 2.58 1.92 -0.53
CA ALA A 525 3.23 2.71 0.52
C ALA A 525 4.75 2.75 0.33
N THR A 526 5.37 1.63 0.01
CA THR A 526 6.84 1.58 -0.19
C THR A 526 7.28 2.31 -1.47
N PHE A 527 6.51 2.20 -2.55
CA PHE A 527 6.79 2.92 -3.80
C PHE A 527 6.65 4.43 -3.63
N TYR A 528 5.58 4.87 -2.97
CA TYR A 528 5.28 6.28 -2.80
C TYR A 528 6.17 6.92 -1.74
N GLN A 529 6.19 6.37 -0.53
CA GLN A 529 6.76 7.02 0.65
C GLN A 529 8.26 6.77 0.82
N ARG A 530 8.81 5.71 0.21
CA ARG A 530 10.26 5.40 0.23
C ARG A 530 10.94 5.79 -1.07
N ALA A 531 10.39 5.34 -2.20
CA ALA A 531 11.02 5.51 -3.50
C ALA A 531 10.64 6.82 -4.22
N GLY A 532 9.57 7.50 -3.80
CA GLY A 532 9.08 8.71 -4.47
C GLY A 532 8.56 8.42 -5.88
N VAL A 533 7.95 7.25 -6.07
CA VAL A 533 7.30 6.86 -7.32
C VAL A 533 5.83 7.29 -7.23
N PRO A 534 5.34 8.17 -8.11
CA PRO A 534 3.94 8.58 -8.07
C PRO A 534 3.05 7.34 -8.25
N SER A 535 2.06 7.22 -7.37
CA SER A 535 1.27 6.00 -7.24
C SER A 535 -0.23 6.26 -7.35
N ILE A 536 -0.99 5.23 -7.70
CA ILE A 536 -2.46 5.19 -7.61
C ILE A 536 -2.84 3.94 -6.81
N ASP A 537 -3.88 4.04 -6.00
CA ASP A 537 -4.59 2.92 -5.39
C ASP A 537 -6.09 3.05 -5.63
N MET A 538 -6.74 1.98 -6.08
CA MET A 538 -8.13 2.06 -6.57
C MET A 538 -8.88 0.74 -6.49
N TRP A 539 -10.17 0.83 -6.14
CA TRP A 539 -11.10 -0.29 -6.07
C TRP A 539 -12.55 0.20 -6.22
N PHE A 540 -13.51 -0.72 -6.41
CA PHE A 540 -14.93 -0.39 -6.29
C PHE A 540 -15.43 -0.65 -4.87
N THR A 541 -16.20 0.30 -4.35
CA THR A 541 -16.74 0.27 -3.00
C THR A 541 -18.21 0.61 -2.89
N TYR A 542 -18.74 0.56 -1.68
CA TYR A 542 -20.14 0.77 -1.33
C TYR A 542 -20.54 2.25 -1.33
N ASP A 543 -21.84 2.51 -1.19
CA ASP A 543 -22.35 3.88 -1.02
C ASP A 543 -22.14 4.34 0.43
N GLU A 544 -21.09 5.13 0.66
CA GLU A 544 -20.77 5.71 1.97
C GLU A 544 -21.90 6.61 2.52
N ASN A 545 -22.74 7.19 1.65
CA ASN A 545 -23.89 7.97 2.10
C ASN A 545 -25.03 7.08 2.64
N LYS A 546 -25.06 5.82 2.19
CA LYS A 546 -26.06 4.83 2.64
C LYS A 546 -25.58 4.10 3.89
N TRP A 547 -24.30 3.78 3.98
CA TRP A 547 -23.72 3.02 5.06
C TRP A 547 -22.47 3.72 5.62
N ASP A 548 -22.63 4.30 6.80
CA ASP A 548 -21.53 4.81 7.62
C ASP A 548 -20.81 3.65 8.33
N ILE A 549 -20.11 2.80 7.58
CA ILE A 549 -19.28 1.70 8.09
C ILE A 549 -17.80 1.98 7.79
N LEU A 550 -16.89 1.39 8.59
CA LEU A 550 -15.46 1.71 8.53
C LEU A 550 -14.68 0.95 7.45
N SER A 551 -15.16 -0.22 7.06
CA SER A 551 -14.65 -1.04 5.96
C SER A 551 -15.72 -2.09 5.63
N TYR A 552 -15.48 -2.93 4.62
CA TYR A 552 -16.40 -4.01 4.30
C TYR A 552 -16.47 -5.03 5.47
N PRO A 553 -17.64 -5.64 5.74
CA PRO A 553 -17.92 -6.20 7.06
C PRO A 553 -17.08 -7.43 7.44
N VAL A 554 -16.78 -8.31 6.49
CA VAL A 554 -16.11 -9.59 6.76
C VAL A 554 -14.58 -9.53 6.64
N TYR A 555 -14.01 -8.34 6.57
CA TYR A 555 -12.57 -8.07 6.45
C TYR A 555 -11.71 -8.90 7.43
N HIS A 556 -10.66 -9.53 6.88
CA HIS A 556 -9.70 -10.47 7.46
C HIS A 556 -10.31 -11.66 8.23
N SER A 557 -11.54 -12.05 7.89
CA SER A 557 -12.21 -13.20 8.51
C SER A 557 -12.14 -14.46 7.65
N ALA A 558 -12.47 -15.61 8.24
CA ALA A 558 -12.64 -16.85 7.49
C ALA A 558 -13.84 -16.83 6.51
N TYR A 559 -14.67 -15.78 6.51
CA TYR A 559 -15.88 -15.67 5.68
C TYR A 559 -15.67 -14.89 4.37
N GLU A 560 -14.45 -14.44 4.11
CA GLU A 560 -14.05 -13.88 2.81
C GLU A 560 -13.89 -14.96 1.74
N THR A 561 -15.00 -15.60 1.39
CA THR A 561 -15.05 -16.73 0.49
C THR A 561 -15.56 -16.33 -0.89
N VAL A 562 -15.33 -17.18 -1.89
CA VAL A 562 -15.92 -16.98 -3.22
C VAL A 562 -17.46 -17.03 -3.17
N TYR A 563 -18.05 -17.70 -2.17
CA TYR A 563 -19.50 -17.67 -1.97
C TYR A 563 -19.98 -16.26 -1.62
N LEU A 564 -19.31 -15.59 -0.67
CA LEU A 564 -19.61 -14.19 -0.36
C LEU A 564 -19.53 -13.32 -1.63
N TYR A 565 -18.42 -13.44 -2.35
CA TYR A 565 -18.13 -12.62 -3.53
C TYR A 565 -19.21 -12.76 -4.60
N GLU A 566 -19.57 -14.01 -4.92
CA GLU A 566 -20.53 -14.34 -5.98
C GLU A 566 -22.00 -14.11 -5.62
N ASN A 567 -22.33 -13.98 -4.32
CA ASN A 567 -23.71 -13.75 -3.90
C ASN A 567 -23.99 -12.28 -3.53
N PHE A 568 -23.00 -11.55 -3.02
CA PHE A 568 -23.25 -10.25 -2.41
C PHE A 568 -22.34 -9.11 -2.88
N ILE A 569 -21.15 -9.41 -3.42
CA ILE A 569 -20.17 -8.37 -3.77
C ILE A 569 -20.27 -8.00 -5.26
N ASP A 570 -20.00 -8.95 -6.15
CA ASP A 570 -20.12 -8.75 -7.61
C ASP A 570 -20.56 -10.05 -8.31
N PRO A 571 -21.85 -10.44 -8.20
CA PRO A 571 -22.34 -11.73 -8.67
C PRO A 571 -22.04 -12.07 -10.14
N ASP A 572 -22.03 -11.04 -11.00
CA ASP A 572 -21.82 -11.18 -12.44
C ASP A 572 -20.38 -10.86 -12.88
N TYR A 573 -19.48 -10.54 -11.93
CA TYR A 573 -18.10 -10.10 -12.15
C TYR A 573 -17.98 -8.86 -13.05
N THR A 574 -19.03 -8.04 -13.12
CA THR A 574 -19.09 -6.91 -14.05
C THR A 574 -18.17 -5.79 -13.58
N TYR A 575 -18.24 -5.43 -12.30
CA TYR A 575 -17.39 -4.41 -11.72
C TYR A 575 -15.92 -4.87 -11.64
N THR A 576 -15.71 -6.15 -11.35
CA THR A 576 -14.39 -6.78 -11.34
C THR A 576 -13.74 -6.70 -12.73
N ALA A 577 -14.49 -7.01 -13.80
CA ALA A 577 -14.01 -6.87 -15.17
C ALA A 577 -13.78 -5.39 -15.55
N THR A 578 -14.63 -4.47 -15.10
CA THR A 578 -14.44 -3.03 -15.31
C THR A 578 -13.19 -2.51 -14.60
N MET A 579 -12.84 -3.02 -13.41
CA MET A 579 -11.58 -2.67 -12.77
C MET A 579 -10.38 -3.14 -13.61
N ALA A 580 -10.46 -4.35 -14.17
CA ALA A 580 -9.43 -4.84 -15.09
C ALA A 580 -9.30 -3.93 -16.33
N GLN A 581 -10.42 -3.50 -16.92
CA GLN A 581 -10.44 -2.56 -18.04
C GLN A 581 -9.79 -1.22 -17.66
N LEU A 582 -10.15 -0.64 -16.51
CA LEU A 582 -9.57 0.61 -16.02
C LEU A 582 -8.07 0.49 -15.81
N TRP A 583 -7.63 -0.53 -15.08
CA TRP A 583 -6.22 -0.72 -14.75
C TRP A 583 -5.37 -0.96 -16.00
N GLY A 584 -5.86 -1.77 -16.94
CA GLY A 584 -5.21 -2.01 -18.23
C GLY A 584 -5.13 -0.77 -19.11
N VAL A 585 -6.23 0.00 -19.24
CA VAL A 585 -6.26 1.23 -20.05
C VAL A 585 -5.35 2.30 -19.44
N LEU A 586 -5.38 2.46 -18.12
CA LEU A 586 -4.52 3.40 -17.40
C LEU A 586 -3.03 3.07 -17.61
N ALA A 587 -2.64 1.82 -17.40
CA ALA A 587 -1.26 1.38 -17.60
C ALA A 587 -0.82 1.55 -19.06
N TRP A 588 -1.67 1.16 -20.01
CA TRP A 588 -1.38 1.30 -21.44
C TRP A 588 -1.20 2.76 -21.85
N ASN A 589 -2.07 3.67 -21.38
CA ASN A 589 -1.97 5.09 -21.71
C ASN A 589 -0.66 5.69 -21.19
N ILE A 590 -0.36 5.51 -19.90
CA ILE A 590 0.90 6.03 -19.30
C ILE A 590 2.12 5.41 -20.02
N ALA A 591 2.07 4.13 -20.40
CA ALA A 591 3.16 3.45 -21.08
C ALA A 591 3.40 3.95 -22.53
N ASN A 592 2.43 4.61 -23.17
CA ASN A 592 2.49 5.02 -24.57
C ASN A 592 2.32 6.53 -24.78
N GLU A 593 2.32 7.33 -23.71
CA GLU A 593 2.35 8.78 -23.80
C GLU A 593 3.74 9.27 -24.26
N ASP A 594 3.81 10.01 -25.38
CA ASP A 594 5.05 10.66 -25.81
C ASP A 594 5.62 11.58 -24.72
N ILE A 595 4.74 12.39 -24.12
CA ILE A 595 5.04 13.21 -22.94
C ILE A 595 4.02 12.91 -21.85
N LEU A 596 4.49 12.43 -20.69
CA LEU A 596 3.69 12.04 -19.55
C LEU A 596 2.69 13.13 -19.15
N LYS A 597 1.42 12.79 -18.97
CA LYS A 597 0.32 13.72 -18.65
C LYS A 597 0.28 14.16 -17.19
N TYR A 598 1.44 14.22 -16.54
CA TYR A 598 1.55 14.72 -15.18
C TYR A 598 1.20 16.20 -15.11
N ASP A 599 0.34 16.57 -14.16
CA ASP A 599 0.03 17.97 -13.86
C ASP A 599 0.66 18.43 -12.55
N VAL A 600 1.85 19.00 -12.67
CA VAL A 600 2.61 19.59 -11.55
C VAL A 600 1.88 20.75 -10.86
N ARG A 601 0.87 21.37 -11.51
CA ARG A 601 0.07 22.46 -10.92
C ARG A 601 -0.93 21.91 -9.89
N ARG A 602 -1.46 20.70 -10.11
CA ARG A 602 -2.32 20.01 -9.12
C ARG A 602 -1.55 19.79 -7.82
N TYR A 603 -0.28 19.38 -7.94
CA TYR A 603 0.61 19.22 -6.80
C TYR A 603 0.88 20.54 -6.06
N ALA A 604 1.20 21.61 -6.79
CA ALA A 604 1.41 22.93 -6.19
C ALA A 604 0.15 23.45 -5.46
N THR A 605 -1.03 23.17 -6.02
CA THR A 605 -2.33 23.51 -5.42
C THR A 605 -2.60 22.70 -4.14
N ALA A 606 -2.30 21.40 -4.16
CA ALA A 606 -2.42 20.52 -2.99
C ALA A 606 -1.53 21.02 -1.84
N ILE A 607 -0.24 21.30 -2.12
CA ILE A 607 0.71 21.86 -1.14
C ILE A 607 0.18 23.16 -0.52
N THR A 608 -0.32 24.08 -1.35
CA THR A 608 -0.86 25.36 -0.87
C THR A 608 -2.07 25.15 0.04
N THR A 609 -2.94 24.21 -0.32
CA THR A 609 -4.12 23.85 0.48
C THR A 609 -3.72 23.28 1.84
N PHE A 610 -2.72 22.40 1.86
CA PHE A 610 -2.20 21.81 3.10
C PHE A 610 -1.53 22.85 4.00
N ILE A 611 -0.71 23.76 3.46
CA ILE A 611 -0.11 24.85 4.25
C ILE A 611 -1.19 25.74 4.87
N ASN A 612 -2.25 26.06 4.12
CA ASN A 612 -3.38 26.82 4.63
C ASN A 612 -4.12 26.08 5.76
N SER A 613 -4.28 24.75 5.63
CA SER A 613 -4.85 23.91 6.67
C SER A 613 -3.99 23.94 7.95
N LEU A 614 -2.67 23.77 7.82
CA LEU A 614 -1.74 23.85 8.95
C LEU A 614 -1.80 25.22 9.64
N LYS A 615 -1.85 26.32 8.88
CA LYS A 615 -1.97 27.67 9.42
C LYS A 615 -3.27 27.88 10.18
N LYS A 616 -4.38 27.35 9.67
CA LYS A 616 -5.68 27.37 10.35
C LYS A 616 -5.64 26.58 11.66
N THR A 617 -5.00 25.41 11.67
CA THR A 617 -4.96 24.52 12.83
C THR A 617 -3.97 24.96 13.90
N PHE A 618 -2.76 25.40 13.51
CA PHE A 618 -1.63 25.64 14.42
C PHE A 618 -1.13 27.08 14.48
N GLY A 619 -1.62 27.98 13.62
CA GLY A 619 -1.07 29.33 13.44
C GLY A 619 -1.00 30.17 14.72
N GLU A 620 -2.02 30.12 15.58
CA GLU A 620 -2.01 30.83 16.86
C GLU A 620 -0.92 30.31 17.82
N LYS A 621 -0.68 29.00 17.83
CA LYS A 621 0.34 28.35 18.67
C LYS A 621 1.73 28.67 18.14
N TRP A 622 1.91 28.61 16.83
CA TRP A 622 3.16 28.98 16.15
C TRP A 622 3.58 30.43 16.42
N ALA A 623 2.62 31.36 16.40
CA ALA A 623 2.87 32.76 16.72
C ALA A 623 3.38 32.94 18.16
N LYS A 624 2.79 32.24 19.15
CA LYS A 624 3.22 32.29 20.56
C LYS A 624 4.63 31.76 20.79
N GLN A 625 5.13 30.88 19.91
CA GLN A 625 6.41 30.17 20.06
C GLN A 625 7.46 30.61 19.04
N ASN A 626 7.22 31.74 18.36
CA ASN A 626 8.10 32.31 17.34
C ASN A 626 8.48 31.28 16.25
N VAL A 627 7.49 30.52 15.77
CA VAL A 627 7.63 29.64 14.60
C VAL A 627 7.15 30.43 13.38
N ASN A 628 8.08 30.76 12.47
CA ASN A 628 7.80 31.53 11.26
C ASN A 628 7.70 30.59 10.04
N ILE A 629 6.56 30.62 9.36
CA ILE A 629 6.29 29.82 8.15
C ILE A 629 6.36 30.64 6.85
N GLY A 630 6.73 31.91 6.89
CA GLY A 630 6.75 32.78 5.69
C GLY A 630 7.69 32.26 4.60
N ALA A 631 8.79 31.60 4.97
CA ALA A 631 9.67 30.94 4.02
C ALA A 631 9.00 29.73 3.34
N LEU A 632 8.20 28.96 4.09
CA LEU A 632 7.42 27.84 3.57
C LEU A 632 6.33 28.32 2.60
N GLU A 633 5.60 29.38 2.97
CA GLU A 633 4.62 30.04 2.09
C GLU A 633 5.28 30.58 0.81
N SER A 634 6.46 31.19 0.93
CA SER A 634 7.23 31.69 -0.21
C SER A 634 7.71 30.56 -1.14
N ALA A 635 8.17 29.44 -0.59
CA ALA A 635 8.55 28.28 -1.38
C ALA A 635 7.36 27.69 -2.15
N ALA A 636 6.18 27.62 -1.54
CA ALA A 636 4.96 27.16 -2.20
C ALA A 636 4.49 28.10 -3.32
N GLN A 637 4.60 29.42 -3.12
CA GLN A 637 4.32 30.41 -4.17
C GLN A 637 5.30 30.28 -5.34
N ASN A 638 6.58 30.07 -5.05
CA ASN A 638 7.60 29.85 -6.08
C ASN A 638 7.30 28.56 -6.87
N LEU A 639 7.02 27.45 -6.18
CA LEU A 639 6.61 26.21 -6.83
C LEU A 639 5.38 26.42 -7.73
N THR A 640 4.39 27.17 -7.27
CA THR A 640 3.19 27.48 -8.06
C THR A 640 3.53 28.22 -9.35
N ALA A 641 4.41 29.22 -9.29
CA ALA A 641 4.84 29.99 -10.45
C ALA A 641 5.66 29.15 -11.44
N GLU A 642 6.60 28.34 -10.94
CA GLU A 642 7.43 27.45 -11.75
C GLU A 642 6.61 26.32 -12.38
N ALA A 643 5.66 25.75 -11.64
CA ALA A 643 4.72 24.73 -12.14
C ALA A 643 3.86 25.27 -13.29
N ALA A 644 3.35 26.51 -13.16
CA ALA A 644 2.59 27.16 -14.24
C ALA A 644 3.47 27.37 -15.49
N THR A 645 4.67 27.92 -15.31
CA THR A 645 5.62 28.17 -16.41
C THR A 645 6.03 26.87 -17.11
N PHE A 646 6.34 25.83 -16.35
CA PHE A 646 6.70 24.52 -16.89
C PHE A 646 5.53 23.88 -17.63
N TYR A 647 4.32 23.93 -17.06
CA TYR A 647 3.12 23.41 -17.70
C TYR A 647 2.86 24.09 -19.05
N ASP A 648 2.93 25.42 -19.11
CA ASP A 648 2.73 26.16 -20.36
C ASP A 648 3.76 25.78 -21.43
N LYS A 649 5.03 25.60 -21.03
CA LYS A 649 6.10 25.10 -21.92
C LYS A 649 5.76 23.72 -22.47
N VAL A 650 5.37 22.78 -21.61
CA VAL A 650 5.00 21.40 -22.00
C VAL A 650 3.77 21.38 -22.89
N HIS A 651 2.74 22.16 -22.53
CA HIS A 651 1.52 22.29 -23.32
C HIS A 651 1.81 22.86 -24.71
N HIS A 652 2.65 23.89 -24.81
CA HIS A 652 3.07 24.44 -26.09
C HIS A 652 3.78 23.40 -26.95
N MET A 653 4.71 22.64 -26.38
CA MET A 653 5.43 21.56 -27.08
C MET A 653 4.47 20.48 -27.60
N ARG A 654 3.50 20.04 -26.79
CA ARG A 654 2.45 19.08 -27.21
C ARG A 654 1.63 19.60 -28.39
N SER A 655 1.36 20.91 -28.43
CA SER A 655 0.51 21.53 -29.45
C SER A 655 1.26 21.92 -30.74
N SER A 656 2.60 22.00 -30.70
CA SER A 656 3.40 22.44 -31.85
C SER A 656 3.48 21.35 -32.93
N SER A 657 3.22 21.72 -34.19
CA SER A 657 3.25 20.78 -35.34
C SER A 657 4.66 20.29 -35.72
N SER A 658 5.70 20.87 -35.13
CA SER A 658 7.06 20.34 -35.23
C SER A 658 7.20 19.17 -34.27
N ALA A 659 7.44 17.96 -34.80
CA ALA A 659 7.73 16.80 -33.97
C ALA A 659 8.90 17.13 -33.02
N ALA A 660 8.61 17.28 -31.73
CA ALA A 660 9.65 17.34 -30.72
C ALA A 660 10.52 16.09 -30.87
N SER A 661 11.84 16.25 -30.81
CA SER A 661 12.73 15.10 -30.90
C SER A 661 12.46 14.13 -29.74
N VAL A 662 12.67 12.83 -29.97
CA VAL A 662 12.58 11.81 -28.91
C VAL A 662 13.39 12.21 -27.66
N LEU A 663 14.55 12.84 -27.86
CA LEU A 663 15.39 13.34 -26.76
C LEU A 663 14.73 14.48 -25.97
N GLN A 664 14.04 15.40 -26.64
CA GLN A 664 13.31 16.48 -25.96
C GLN A 664 12.15 15.93 -25.11
N ASN A 665 11.37 15.00 -25.67
CA ASN A 665 10.31 14.32 -24.91
C ASN A 665 10.88 13.60 -23.68
N ARG A 666 11.99 12.88 -23.87
CA ARG A 666 12.70 12.21 -22.78
C ARG A 666 13.15 13.18 -21.69
N MET A 667 13.79 14.30 -22.03
CA MET A 667 14.22 15.31 -21.06
C MET A 667 13.04 15.87 -20.25
N ILE A 668 11.87 16.04 -20.86
CA ILE A 668 10.66 16.50 -20.16
C ILE A 668 10.12 15.41 -19.23
N ASN A 669 10.01 14.18 -19.73
CA ASN A 669 9.53 13.03 -18.96
C ASN A 669 10.44 12.75 -17.75
N ASP A 670 11.75 12.93 -17.90
CA ASP A 670 12.71 12.81 -16.81
C ASP A 670 12.45 13.89 -15.74
N ARG A 671 12.17 15.12 -16.14
CA ARG A 671 11.86 16.20 -15.17
C ARG A 671 10.52 15.98 -14.47
N LEU A 672 9.52 15.46 -15.18
CA LEU A 672 8.23 15.08 -14.62
C LEU A 672 8.35 13.93 -13.61
N THR A 673 9.14 12.91 -13.92
CA THR A 673 9.36 11.76 -13.01
C THR A 673 10.24 12.13 -11.81
N GLN A 674 11.25 12.99 -11.98
CA GLN A 674 12.07 13.47 -10.87
C GLN A 674 11.34 14.45 -9.94
N PHE A 675 10.21 15.02 -10.36
CA PHE A 675 9.47 15.99 -9.56
C PHE A 675 8.95 15.40 -8.23
N GLU A 676 8.31 14.23 -8.24
CA GLU A 676 7.84 13.54 -7.03
C GLU A 676 9.04 13.19 -6.12
N ARG A 677 10.14 12.75 -6.72
CA ARG A 677 11.36 12.34 -6.00
C ARG A 677 12.07 13.48 -5.29
N ALA A 678 11.84 14.71 -5.71
CA ALA A 678 12.33 15.89 -5.02
C ALA A 678 11.72 16.03 -3.60
N PHE A 679 10.65 15.30 -3.29
CA PHE A 679 10.03 15.23 -1.97
C PHE A 679 10.58 14.14 -1.05
N ILE A 680 11.60 13.39 -1.48
CA ILE A 680 12.23 12.32 -0.69
C ILE A 680 13.44 12.87 0.07
N ASP A 681 13.37 12.85 1.40
CA ASP A 681 14.49 13.12 2.31
C ASP A 681 15.21 11.82 2.68
N CYS A 682 16.52 11.77 2.45
CA CYS A 682 17.33 10.58 2.70
C CYS A 682 17.41 10.21 4.20
N GLU A 683 17.27 11.20 5.09
CA GLU A 683 17.27 10.98 6.54
C GLU A 683 15.94 10.42 7.07
N GLY A 684 14.87 10.53 6.27
CA GLY A 684 13.52 10.14 6.65
C GLY A 684 12.90 11.05 7.71
N LEU A 685 11.72 10.64 8.20
CA LEU A 685 11.01 11.37 9.25
C LEU A 685 11.62 11.13 10.64
N PRO A 686 11.45 12.08 11.59
CA PRO A 686 11.93 11.91 12.97
C PRO A 686 11.47 10.61 13.62
N GLY A 687 12.42 9.75 14.01
CA GLY A 687 12.14 8.44 14.62
C GLY A 687 11.53 7.41 13.66
N ARG A 688 11.46 7.73 12.36
CA ARG A 688 10.74 6.99 11.32
C ARG A 688 11.56 6.98 10.01
N PRO A 689 12.80 6.45 10.02
CA PRO A 689 13.72 6.54 8.88
C PRO A 689 13.24 5.83 7.61
N MET A 690 12.28 4.90 7.75
CA MET A 690 11.65 4.20 6.63
C MET A 690 10.76 5.12 5.80
N TYR A 691 10.13 6.14 6.41
CA TYR A 691 9.22 7.05 5.70
C TYR A 691 9.99 8.30 5.29
N LYS A 692 10.14 8.50 3.98
CA LYS A 692 11.06 9.51 3.42
C LYS A 692 10.37 10.65 2.71
N HIS A 693 9.11 10.48 2.36
CA HIS A 693 8.36 11.49 1.64
C HIS A 693 7.89 12.62 2.57
N VAL A 694 8.45 13.81 2.38
CA VAL A 694 8.27 14.97 3.29
C VAL A 694 6.85 15.54 3.24
N MET A 695 6.14 15.37 2.12
CA MET A 695 4.75 15.84 1.98
C MET A 695 3.71 14.83 2.46
N PHE A 696 3.95 13.52 2.35
CA PHE A 696 2.95 12.48 2.53
C PHE A 696 3.58 11.27 3.22
N ALA A 697 3.05 10.91 4.39
CA ALA A 697 3.38 9.65 5.05
C ALA A 697 2.25 9.30 6.03
N PRO A 698 2.22 8.03 6.50
CA PRO A 698 1.26 7.59 7.51
C PRO A 698 1.39 8.44 8.75
N SER A 699 0.29 8.69 9.44
CA SER A 699 0.28 9.40 10.71
C SER A 699 1.03 8.56 11.76
N MET A 700 1.84 9.20 12.61
CA MET A 700 2.51 8.50 13.73
C MET A 700 1.51 7.89 14.74
N TYR A 701 0.27 8.37 14.74
CA TYR A 701 -0.77 8.00 15.71
C TYR A 701 -1.86 7.11 15.12
N ASP A 702 -1.83 6.93 13.79
CA ASP A 702 -2.72 6.08 13.05
C ASP A 702 -2.08 5.74 11.70
N SER A 703 -1.51 4.56 11.59
CA SER A 703 -0.82 4.16 10.36
C SER A 703 -1.75 4.00 9.15
N TYR A 704 -3.09 3.97 9.34
CA TYR A 704 -4.06 3.95 8.22
C TYR A 704 -4.45 5.33 7.71
N SER A 705 -4.32 6.37 8.54
CA SER A 705 -4.53 7.73 8.09
C SER A 705 -3.21 8.39 7.78
N ASP A 706 -3.27 9.39 6.93
CA ASP A 706 -2.10 10.14 6.53
C ASP A 706 -2.17 11.57 6.99
N ASN A 707 -0.98 12.11 7.25
CA ASN A 707 -0.81 13.53 7.44
C ASN A 707 -0.11 14.11 6.21
N SER A 708 -0.64 15.22 5.70
CA SER A 708 0.17 16.11 4.88
C SER A 708 1.19 16.82 5.78
N PHE A 709 2.43 16.95 5.32
CA PHE A 709 3.56 17.41 6.14
C PHE A 709 3.73 16.62 7.46
N PRO A 710 3.91 15.29 7.40
CA PRO A 710 3.93 14.43 8.58
C PRO A 710 5.00 14.86 9.60
N GLY A 711 6.18 15.30 9.16
CA GLY A 711 7.21 15.82 10.08
C GLY A 711 6.75 17.02 10.92
N ILE A 712 5.89 17.89 10.36
CA ILE A 712 5.30 19.03 11.08
C ILE A 712 4.14 18.56 11.98
N VAL A 713 3.21 17.78 11.43
CA VAL A 713 1.99 17.34 12.14
C VAL A 713 2.32 16.40 13.29
N ASP A 714 3.19 15.41 13.07
CA ASP A 714 3.59 14.46 14.10
C ASP A 714 4.31 15.18 15.24
N THR A 715 5.23 16.10 14.93
CA THR A 715 5.94 16.89 15.96
C THR A 715 4.97 17.79 16.75
N MET A 716 3.98 18.41 16.08
CA MET A 716 2.93 19.18 16.77
C MET A 716 2.11 18.28 17.69
N ASN A 717 1.73 17.09 17.22
CA ASN A 717 1.00 16.13 18.03
C ASN A 717 1.81 15.67 19.24
N GLU A 718 3.13 15.50 19.13
CA GLU A 718 3.99 15.19 20.28
C GLU A 718 4.06 16.34 21.28
N ILE A 719 4.20 17.58 20.81
CA ILE A 719 4.19 18.78 21.68
C ILE A 719 2.87 18.87 22.47
N GLU A 720 1.74 18.63 21.81
CA GLU A 720 0.41 18.80 22.39
C GLU A 720 -0.03 17.61 23.24
N HIS A 721 0.21 16.39 22.76
CA HIS A 721 -0.30 15.17 23.39
C HIS A 721 0.68 14.53 24.37
N GLN A 722 1.99 14.74 24.16
CA GLN A 722 3.04 14.18 25.03
C GLN A 722 3.73 15.25 25.90
N HIS A 723 3.28 16.51 25.83
CA HIS A 723 3.87 17.65 26.56
C HIS A 723 5.38 17.82 26.32
N ALA A 724 5.85 17.43 25.13
CA ALA A 724 7.26 17.48 24.74
C ALA A 724 7.67 18.90 24.30
N VAL A 725 7.67 19.85 25.24
CA VAL A 725 7.93 21.28 24.95
C VAL A 725 9.32 21.51 24.35
N GLU A 726 10.28 20.63 24.62
CA GLU A 726 11.60 20.65 24.01
C GLU A 726 11.59 20.45 22.47
N LYS A 727 10.50 19.89 21.91
CA LYS A 727 10.39 19.59 20.48
C LYS A 727 10.05 20.80 19.59
N TRP A 728 9.88 22.01 20.14
CA TRP A 728 9.75 23.23 19.32
C TRP A 728 10.95 23.46 18.40
N ALA A 729 12.16 23.03 18.78
CA ALA A 729 13.33 23.09 17.92
C ALA A 729 13.23 22.10 16.74
N VAL A 730 12.77 20.87 17.00
CA VAL A 730 12.49 19.85 15.98
C VAL A 730 11.45 20.35 15.00
N LEU A 731 10.37 20.98 15.49
CA LEU A 731 9.33 21.55 14.62
C LEU A 731 9.90 22.60 13.66
N LYS A 732 10.76 23.51 14.15
CA LYS A 732 11.41 24.53 13.31
C LYS A 732 12.31 23.88 12.25
N GLN A 733 13.01 22.81 12.61
CA GLN A 733 13.79 22.02 11.65
C GLN A 733 12.88 21.38 10.59
N GLN A 734 11.76 20.79 10.98
CA GLN A 734 10.81 20.17 10.05
C GLN A 734 10.16 21.20 9.10
N VAL A 735 9.84 22.40 9.58
CA VAL A 735 9.42 23.53 8.71
C VAL A 735 10.51 23.91 7.71
N SER A 736 11.78 23.93 8.14
CA SER A 736 12.91 24.21 7.25
C SER A 736 13.12 23.11 6.20
N ILE A 737 13.00 21.84 6.58
CA ILE A 737 13.09 20.68 5.68
C ILE A 737 11.97 20.75 4.64
N ALA A 738 10.72 20.96 5.06
CA ALA A 738 9.59 21.13 4.15
C ALA A 738 9.80 22.30 3.18
N THR A 739 10.30 23.43 3.67
CA THR A 739 10.61 24.61 2.85
C THR A 739 11.67 24.29 1.79
N PHE A 740 12.80 23.69 2.20
CA PHE A 740 13.87 23.29 1.31
C PHE A 740 13.38 22.31 0.24
N THR A 741 12.60 21.33 0.65
CA THR A 741 12.09 20.26 -0.22
C THR A 741 11.15 20.81 -1.29
N ILE A 742 10.20 21.68 -0.92
CA ILE A 742 9.31 22.37 -1.88
C ILE A 742 10.12 23.24 -2.85
N GLN A 743 11.13 23.94 -2.34
CA GLN A 743 11.99 24.77 -3.17
C GLN A 743 12.85 23.93 -4.13
N SER A 744 13.31 22.75 -3.69
CA SER A 744 14.03 21.78 -4.51
C SER A 744 13.14 21.25 -5.63
N ALA A 745 11.90 20.86 -5.31
CA ALA A 745 10.90 20.44 -6.30
C ALA A 745 10.65 21.54 -7.35
N ALA A 746 10.50 22.80 -6.94
CA ALA A 746 10.39 23.93 -7.88
C ALA A 746 11.62 24.06 -8.79
N ASN A 747 12.82 23.81 -8.27
CA ASN A 747 14.05 23.88 -9.06
C ASN A 747 14.16 22.75 -10.09
N THR A 748 13.58 21.57 -9.86
CA THR A 748 13.52 20.50 -10.89
C THR A 748 12.72 20.94 -12.14
N LEU A 749 11.78 21.88 -11.96
CA LEU A 749 10.97 22.47 -13.03
C LEU A 749 11.64 23.64 -13.76
N LYS A 750 12.87 24.04 -13.37
CA LYS A 750 13.69 25.02 -14.08
C LYS A 750 14.64 24.42 -15.12
N ASP A 751 14.71 25.06 -16.29
CA ASP A 751 15.71 24.74 -17.31
C ASP A 751 17.06 25.33 -16.86
N ILE A 752 17.92 24.51 -16.29
CA ILE A 752 19.20 24.96 -15.70
C ILE A 752 20.36 25.01 -16.69
N GLY A 753 20.12 24.67 -17.97
CA GLY A 753 21.12 24.80 -19.04
C GLY A 753 22.45 24.08 -18.80
N LEU A 754 22.45 23.04 -17.96
CA LEU A 754 23.61 22.19 -17.65
C LEU A 754 23.83 21.10 -18.69
#